data_AF-A0A1M5NXJ9-F1
#
_entry.id   AF-A0A1M5NXJ9-F1
#
_cell.length_a   1.000
_cell.length_b   1.000
_cell.length_c   1.000
_cell.angle_alpha   90.00
_cell.angle_beta   90.00
_cell.angle_gamma   90.00
#
_symmetry.space_group_name_H-M   'P 1'
#
loop_
_entity.id
_entity.type
_entity.pdbx_description
1 polymer ?
#
loop_
_entity_poly.entity_id
_entity_poly.type
_entity_poly.pdbx_seq_one_letter_code
_entity_poly.pdbx_strand_id
1 'polypeptide(L)'
;MKKYILSLAVLSLFYTKSDACAWSDPDYEYFNLFTQSIIKDKSYLPFLLTYSNRFYGDYKGMQIPDDNIETWKKFFNNQLNYAETENLVYKISMNDLNALKNGAPTNPLLQKLGAGFYQKYREGIDYLIEAKYLEPYMSINYVESKDSFYSNGPSNNVNATSIDYAKTVNALTSLYNAARNPEIKQRYGYQLVRFNHYTRNYDAALEAFKTYIEPIKQKGTVYFMALDQLAGAQRGKAMNADANWNFFQVFMHSKDRKESAFVSMKLSDTASFSNIMKRAGTNDEKNMAYFLLGYEGFNNPIPIMEKMYDINPDSEILKVMAVRSINELERSYLPIYYYTSDATDNVYIQRGNTDDHDKTSTFSKSGPAEVKREEKLSFWQKIVRFFKNLFGGSKSESNGGDKNDQSDDELLNNPDRIPFYTKTGYGYDEKTQDYLNDLEKFTEKTKKVSKDEYWQIADAYLKFLKKDYKASSEVLEDIKTTNPEYLEEIKRMKVLNDIVSHPKIDAEYEDHLMKDYADYFVKKEVKKDSTNTDYDYYGETPSTVDFLKDVLANRYFLQGEDGKSFLMNNKLSDLQYNPNSSLVKSVEDFYKKPNKTQFEQQIIAKNMDNVGNIDAFFSMIYGDRAMKLADFEKAKSYYEKAQGFAGIPRMNYDWTDKGEKITPKQYAAGEYNGFRDISNLVFGHNVWESFGSPETESMEAEDYSVFPFIKSRMNKLELADALIQLKKISNGTDEKAAAASQLIGNLLYNTSSLGYYRQLFVMDIDNSNGGKYDFWNTDRKNPYKYYYKNFLDTTYIEPDNFDLAINYYQKALKLSKNKEQRARVLFQMASAEQGKYYQYEAKNASQISYSDPQYSEKEQAHQAELDNIRNQKYRTYFAQLKSQYADTETMKGLAGSCSYFGYFLRK
;
A
#
# COMPACT_ATOMS: atom_id res chain seq x y z
N MET A 1 -27.27 -33.47 -28.79
CA MET A 1 -27.06 -32.00 -28.82
C MET A 1 -26.98 -31.35 -27.43
N LYS A 2 -27.81 -31.72 -26.44
CA LYS A 2 -27.73 -31.14 -25.07
C LYS A 2 -26.43 -31.41 -24.27
N LYS A 3 -25.69 -32.50 -24.55
CA LYS A 3 -24.42 -32.82 -23.86
C LYS A 3 -23.21 -32.00 -24.33
N TYR A 4 -23.23 -31.44 -25.55
CA TYR A 4 -22.13 -30.61 -26.06
C TYR A 4 -22.30 -29.14 -25.68
N ILE A 5 -23.53 -28.69 -25.42
CA ILE A 5 -23.83 -27.31 -25.03
C ILE A 5 -23.40 -27.04 -23.58
N LEU A 6 -23.49 -28.03 -22.68
CA LEU A 6 -23.02 -27.88 -21.30
C LEU A 6 -21.48 -27.83 -21.21
N SER A 7 -20.79 -28.61 -22.03
CA SER A 7 -19.31 -28.57 -22.11
C SER A 7 -18.80 -27.26 -22.73
N LEU A 8 -19.51 -26.70 -23.71
CA LEU A 8 -19.18 -25.36 -24.25
C LEU A 8 -19.46 -24.25 -23.24
N ALA A 9 -20.54 -24.35 -22.44
CA ALA A 9 -20.86 -23.37 -21.41
C ALA A 9 -19.82 -23.36 -20.27
N VAL A 10 -19.32 -24.54 -19.88
CA VAL A 10 -18.23 -24.68 -18.89
C VAL A 10 -16.90 -24.19 -19.49
N LEU A 11 -16.60 -24.50 -20.76
CA LEU A 11 -15.44 -23.93 -21.45
C LEU A 11 -15.51 -22.41 -21.61
N SER A 12 -16.69 -21.82 -21.82
CA SER A 12 -16.84 -20.37 -21.89
C SER A 12 -16.71 -19.67 -20.54
N LEU A 13 -16.94 -20.37 -19.42
CA LEU A 13 -16.66 -19.87 -18.07
C LEU A 13 -15.16 -19.89 -17.74
N PHE A 14 -14.34 -20.66 -18.46
CA PHE A 14 -12.87 -20.59 -18.41
C PHE A 14 -12.29 -19.51 -19.35
N TYR A 15 -13.11 -18.90 -20.21
CA TYR A 15 -12.71 -17.80 -21.10
C TYR A 15 -13.12 -16.42 -20.60
N THR A 16 -13.87 -16.34 -19.50
CA THR A 16 -14.04 -15.07 -18.77
C THR A 16 -12.80 -14.87 -17.91
N LYS A 17 -11.88 -14.00 -18.38
CA LYS A 17 -10.88 -13.37 -17.52
C LYS A 17 -11.63 -12.57 -16.46
N SER A 18 -11.88 -13.18 -15.31
CA SER A 18 -12.17 -12.44 -14.09
C SER A 18 -10.85 -12.11 -13.45
N ASP A 19 -10.31 -10.95 -13.83
CA ASP A 19 -9.14 -10.39 -13.17
C ASP A 19 -9.59 -9.92 -11.78
N ALA A 20 -9.21 -10.66 -10.74
CA ALA A 20 -9.30 -10.16 -9.39
C ALA A 20 -8.19 -9.11 -9.22
N CYS A 21 -8.50 -7.86 -9.57
CA CYS A 21 -7.63 -6.74 -9.28
C CYS A 21 -7.52 -6.59 -7.76
N ALA A 22 -6.35 -6.87 -7.18
CA ALA A 22 -6.02 -6.28 -5.90
C ALA A 22 -5.89 -4.77 -6.14
N TRP A 23 -6.80 -3.98 -5.57
CA TRP A 23 -6.79 -2.52 -5.67
C TRP A 23 -5.61 -1.99 -4.84
N SER A 24 -4.55 -1.52 -5.49
CA SER A 24 -3.49 -0.69 -4.89
C SER A 24 -3.71 0.75 -5.35
N ASP A 25 -3.63 1.68 -4.39
CA ASP A 25 -3.78 3.10 -4.64
C ASP A 25 -2.40 3.77 -4.47
N PRO A 26 -1.78 4.27 -5.55
CA PRO A 26 -0.43 4.82 -5.49
C PRO A 26 -0.34 6.07 -4.60
N ASP A 27 -1.40 6.82 -4.37
CA ASP A 27 -1.38 8.00 -3.50
C ASP A 27 -1.35 7.65 -2.00
N TYR A 28 -1.67 6.40 -1.63
CA TYR A 28 -1.49 5.87 -0.27
C TYR A 28 -0.10 5.27 -0.03
N GLU A 29 0.79 5.32 -1.02
CA GLU A 29 2.11 4.69 -0.97
C GLU A 29 3.25 5.71 -0.98
N TYR A 30 3.01 6.85 -0.34
CA TYR A 30 3.83 8.05 -0.39
C TYR A 30 3.80 8.82 0.93
N PHE A 31 4.96 9.33 1.41
CA PHE A 31 5.07 9.99 2.71
C PHE A 31 4.66 11.48 2.75
N ASN A 32 4.59 12.17 1.60
CA ASN A 32 4.25 13.59 1.52
C ASN A 32 5.10 14.49 2.43
N LEU A 33 6.42 14.24 2.44
CA LEU A 33 7.35 15.00 3.26
C LEU A 33 7.45 16.44 2.78
N PHE A 34 7.49 16.68 1.46
CA PHE A 34 7.36 18.03 0.90
C PHE A 34 5.90 18.37 0.61
N THR A 35 5.30 19.22 1.46
CA THR A 35 3.86 19.50 1.44
C THR A 35 3.41 20.07 0.09
N GLN A 36 2.57 19.31 -0.66
CA GLN A 36 2.07 19.77 -1.95
C GLN A 36 1.24 21.04 -1.90
N SER A 37 0.41 21.15 -0.86
CA SER A 37 -0.54 22.25 -0.68
C SER A 37 0.10 23.56 -0.23
N ILE A 38 1.43 23.61 -0.10
CA ILE A 38 2.21 24.78 0.35
C ILE A 38 2.11 25.99 -0.60
N ILE A 39 1.63 25.78 -1.83
CA ILE A 39 1.37 26.84 -2.81
C ILE A 39 0.41 27.90 -2.26
N LYS A 40 0.61 29.17 -2.62
CA LYS A 40 -0.17 30.31 -2.11
C LYS A 40 -1.56 30.40 -2.74
N ASP A 41 -1.67 30.17 -4.05
CA ASP A 41 -2.98 30.19 -4.73
C ASP A 41 -3.65 28.81 -4.63
N LYS A 42 -4.55 28.71 -3.65
CA LYS A 42 -5.29 27.48 -3.36
C LYS A 42 -6.22 27.04 -4.49
N SER A 43 -6.52 27.90 -5.47
CA SER A 43 -7.33 27.48 -6.62
C SER A 43 -6.66 26.41 -7.50
N TYR A 44 -5.35 26.19 -7.36
CA TYR A 44 -4.62 25.15 -8.09
C TYR A 44 -4.40 23.84 -7.31
N LEU A 45 -4.95 23.70 -6.09
CA LEU A 45 -4.85 22.44 -5.33
C LEU A 45 -5.29 21.19 -6.12
N PRO A 46 -6.36 21.23 -6.96
CA PRO A 46 -6.76 20.05 -7.75
C PRO A 46 -5.72 19.63 -8.79
N PHE A 47 -4.77 20.50 -9.12
CA PHE A 47 -3.72 20.28 -10.11
C PHE A 47 -2.39 19.86 -9.47
N LEU A 48 -2.36 19.54 -8.18
CA LEU A 48 -1.23 18.88 -7.52
C LEU A 48 -1.09 17.42 -7.98
N LEU A 49 0.00 16.75 -7.63
CA LEU A 49 0.31 15.41 -8.12
C LEU A 49 -0.58 14.37 -7.43
N THR A 50 -1.27 13.60 -8.24
CA THR A 50 -2.06 12.42 -7.87
C THR A 50 -1.87 11.38 -8.98
N TYR A 51 -1.82 10.10 -8.61
CA TYR A 51 -1.86 8.99 -9.56
C TYR A 51 -3.17 8.21 -9.48
N SER A 52 -3.97 8.45 -8.44
CA SER A 52 -5.18 7.68 -8.15
C SER A 52 -6.42 8.28 -8.79
N ASN A 53 -6.45 9.60 -8.90
CA ASN A 53 -7.58 10.33 -9.46
C ASN A 53 -7.11 11.30 -10.55
N ARG A 54 -8.06 11.81 -11.34
CA ARG A 54 -7.77 12.84 -12.34
C ARG A 54 -7.29 14.15 -11.71
N PHE A 55 -7.81 14.48 -10.53
CA PHE A 55 -7.47 15.68 -9.79
C PHE A 55 -7.11 15.30 -8.36
N TYR A 56 -6.16 16.02 -7.78
CA TYR A 56 -5.72 15.78 -6.41
C TYR A 56 -6.83 16.20 -5.44
N GLY A 57 -7.32 15.26 -4.63
CA GLY A 57 -8.45 15.47 -3.72
C GLY A 57 -8.09 15.54 -2.24
N ASP A 58 -6.85 15.24 -1.87
CA ASP A 58 -6.41 15.17 -0.46
C ASP A 58 -5.98 16.54 0.08
N TYR A 59 -6.94 17.46 0.16
CA TYR A 59 -6.82 18.73 0.86
C TYR A 59 -7.95 18.89 1.87
N LYS A 60 -7.61 19.26 3.12
CA LYS A 60 -8.57 19.34 4.22
C LYS A 60 -9.48 20.58 4.13
N GLY A 61 -10.80 20.38 4.12
CA GLY A 61 -11.81 21.44 4.24
C GLY A 61 -11.97 22.31 2.99
N MET A 62 -12.67 23.44 3.13
CA MET A 62 -12.93 24.37 2.03
C MET A 62 -11.74 25.32 1.81
N GLN A 63 -10.70 24.83 1.14
CA GLN A 63 -9.50 25.63 0.82
C GLN A 63 -9.64 26.44 -0.47
N ILE A 64 -10.59 26.07 -1.35
CA ILE A 64 -10.87 26.75 -2.61
C ILE A 64 -12.13 27.60 -2.44
N PRO A 65 -12.03 28.94 -2.42
CA PRO A 65 -13.21 29.80 -2.33
C PRO A 65 -14.06 29.73 -3.61
N ASP A 66 -15.38 29.69 -3.43
CA ASP A 66 -16.36 29.82 -4.50
C ASP A 66 -16.49 31.30 -4.91
N ASP A 67 -16.13 31.61 -6.15
CA ASP A 67 -16.16 32.98 -6.69
C ASP A 67 -17.59 33.55 -6.71
N ASN A 68 -18.62 32.73 -6.90
CA ASN A 68 -20.01 33.16 -6.86
C ASN A 68 -20.41 33.56 -5.43
N ILE A 69 -19.96 32.82 -4.41
CA ILE A 69 -20.18 33.18 -3.00
C ILE A 69 -19.43 34.45 -2.61
N GLU A 70 -18.17 34.60 -3.02
CA GLU A 70 -17.42 35.86 -2.78
C GLU A 70 -18.11 37.07 -3.42
N THR A 71 -18.66 36.90 -4.62
CA THR A 71 -19.36 37.97 -5.32
C THR A 71 -20.68 38.32 -4.62
N TRP A 72 -21.47 37.33 -4.19
CA TRP A 72 -22.68 37.58 -3.39
C TRP A 72 -22.39 38.27 -2.06
N LYS A 73 -21.32 37.87 -1.37
CA LYS A 73 -20.89 38.50 -0.12
C LYS A 73 -20.59 39.99 -0.33
N LYS A 74 -19.89 40.33 -1.41
CA LYS A 74 -19.62 41.72 -1.82
C LYS A 74 -20.90 42.47 -2.18
N PHE A 75 -21.80 41.85 -2.94
CA PHE A 75 -23.11 42.41 -3.29
C PHE A 75 -23.93 42.78 -2.04
N PHE A 76 -23.88 41.94 -1.00
CA PHE A 76 -24.50 42.18 0.30
C PHE A 76 -23.65 43.05 1.24
N ASN A 77 -22.71 43.84 0.73
CA ASN A 77 -21.85 44.77 1.48
C ASN A 77 -21.09 44.12 2.65
N ASN A 78 -20.68 42.85 2.50
CA ASN A 78 -19.96 42.05 3.51
C ASN A 78 -20.68 41.93 4.87
N GLN A 79 -22.00 42.14 4.94
CA GLN A 79 -22.76 41.99 6.19
C GLN A 79 -22.96 40.52 6.61
N LEU A 80 -22.69 39.59 5.68
CA LEU A 80 -22.71 38.15 5.88
C LEU A 80 -21.27 37.62 5.83
N ASN A 81 -20.93 36.67 6.71
CA ASN A 81 -19.70 35.91 6.55
C ASN A 81 -19.83 34.90 5.39
N TYR A 82 -18.76 34.18 5.06
CA TYR A 82 -18.75 33.26 3.92
C TYR A 82 -19.78 32.14 4.09
N ALA A 83 -19.81 31.46 5.24
CA ALA A 83 -20.74 30.37 5.51
C ALA A 83 -22.21 30.84 5.53
N GLU A 84 -22.48 32.04 6.04
CA GLU A 84 -23.81 32.65 6.00
C GLU A 84 -24.23 33.00 4.56
N THR A 85 -23.29 33.49 3.73
CA THR A 85 -23.56 33.78 2.32
C THR A 85 -23.81 32.50 1.53
N GLU A 86 -23.00 31.46 1.73
CA GLU A 86 -23.21 30.14 1.14
C GLU A 86 -24.57 29.58 1.54
N ASN A 87 -24.94 29.68 2.82
CA ASN A 87 -26.24 29.23 3.30
C ASN A 87 -27.37 29.99 2.57
N LEU A 88 -27.29 31.32 2.49
CA LEU A 88 -28.27 32.16 1.78
C LEU A 88 -28.41 31.79 0.29
N VAL A 89 -27.31 31.51 -0.39
CA VAL A 89 -27.29 31.28 -1.84
C VAL A 89 -27.65 29.84 -2.21
N TYR A 90 -27.10 28.85 -1.49
CA TYR A 90 -27.23 27.44 -1.87
C TYR A 90 -28.21 26.64 -1.01
N LYS A 91 -28.41 26.98 0.27
CA LYS A 91 -29.15 26.13 1.23
C LYS A 91 -30.53 26.66 1.61
N ILE A 92 -30.73 27.99 1.67
CA ILE A 92 -32.03 28.59 1.99
C ILE A 92 -33.06 28.28 0.88
N SER A 93 -34.27 27.88 1.30
CA SER A 93 -35.34 27.48 0.40
C SER A 93 -36.00 28.66 -0.30
N MET A 94 -36.61 28.40 -1.47
CA MET A 94 -37.41 29.40 -2.19
C MET A 94 -38.57 29.94 -1.32
N ASN A 95 -39.16 29.10 -0.47
CA ASN A 95 -40.26 29.49 0.42
C ASN A 95 -39.80 30.51 1.48
N ASP A 96 -38.63 30.29 2.09
CA ASP A 96 -38.07 31.21 3.07
C ASP A 96 -37.70 32.57 2.45
N LEU A 97 -37.16 32.57 1.22
CA LEU A 97 -36.89 33.81 0.47
C LEU A 97 -38.18 34.57 0.13
N ASN A 98 -39.25 33.86 -0.25
CA ASN A 98 -40.56 34.46 -0.47
C ASN A 98 -41.17 35.02 0.83
N ALA A 99 -40.97 34.33 1.97
CA ALA A 99 -41.40 34.82 3.27
C ALA A 99 -40.69 36.12 3.66
N LEU A 100 -39.36 36.22 3.39
CA LEU A 100 -38.60 37.46 3.54
C LEU A 100 -39.16 38.58 2.64
N LYS A 101 -39.43 38.29 1.37
CA LYS A 101 -40.03 39.23 0.40
C LYS A 101 -41.38 39.77 0.86
N ASN A 102 -42.17 38.93 1.54
CA ASN A 102 -43.48 39.29 2.11
C ASN A 102 -43.37 39.96 3.49
N GLY A 103 -42.17 40.17 4.02
CA GLY A 103 -41.93 40.84 5.31
C GLY A 103 -42.08 39.94 6.54
N ALA A 104 -42.16 38.62 6.38
CA ALA A 104 -42.36 37.66 7.46
C ALA A 104 -41.29 36.54 7.44
N PRO A 105 -39.99 36.85 7.63
CA PRO A 105 -38.93 35.85 7.57
C PRO A 105 -39.05 34.78 8.67
N THR A 106 -39.01 33.51 8.28
CA THR A 106 -39.13 32.33 9.17
C THR A 106 -37.79 31.68 9.50
N ASN A 107 -36.82 31.76 8.59
CA ASN A 107 -35.49 31.19 8.78
C ASN A 107 -34.63 32.04 9.75
N PRO A 108 -33.87 31.43 10.68
CA PRO A 108 -33.06 32.16 11.66
C PRO A 108 -32.08 33.18 11.06
N LEU A 109 -31.42 32.86 9.95
CA LEU A 109 -30.50 33.78 9.27
C LEU A 109 -31.27 34.98 8.68
N LEU A 110 -32.45 34.74 8.09
CA LEU A 110 -33.28 35.80 7.52
C LEU A 110 -33.94 36.68 8.59
N GLN A 111 -34.27 36.11 9.76
CA GLN A 111 -34.74 36.86 10.92
C GLN A 111 -33.65 37.78 11.46
N LYS A 112 -32.40 37.30 11.55
CA LYS A 112 -31.23 38.12 11.91
C LYS A 112 -31.04 39.30 10.96
N LEU A 113 -31.27 39.09 9.66
CA LEU A 113 -31.16 40.14 8.63
C LEU A 113 -32.32 41.14 8.67
N GLY A 114 -33.49 40.72 9.17
CA GLY A 114 -34.68 41.54 9.33
C GLY A 114 -35.44 41.82 8.02
N ALA A 115 -36.71 42.22 8.15
CA ALA A 115 -37.58 42.47 6.99
C ALA A 115 -37.05 43.56 6.04
N GLY A 116 -36.28 44.54 6.58
CA GLY A 116 -35.63 45.63 5.85
C GLY A 116 -34.59 45.19 4.80
N PHE A 117 -34.09 43.95 4.91
CA PHE A 117 -33.07 43.41 4.02
C PHE A 117 -33.56 43.33 2.57
N TYR A 118 -34.82 42.90 2.37
CA TYR A 118 -35.39 42.78 1.03
C TYR A 118 -35.54 44.13 0.34
N GLN A 119 -35.98 45.19 1.05
CA GLN A 119 -36.12 46.50 0.41
C GLN A 119 -34.78 47.05 -0.04
N LYS A 120 -33.70 46.75 0.69
CA LYS A 120 -32.33 47.17 0.34
C LYS A 120 -31.71 46.34 -0.79
N TYR A 121 -31.94 45.02 -0.83
CA TYR A 121 -31.30 44.10 -1.79
C TYR A 121 -32.32 43.40 -2.70
N ARG A 122 -33.41 44.09 -3.05
CA ARG A 122 -34.56 43.56 -3.80
C ARG A 122 -34.15 42.76 -5.03
N GLU A 123 -33.36 43.37 -5.92
CA GLU A 123 -32.93 42.74 -7.18
C GLU A 123 -32.14 41.44 -6.94
N GLY A 124 -31.33 41.38 -5.88
CA GLY A 124 -30.58 40.19 -5.52
C GLY A 124 -31.45 39.06 -4.96
N ILE A 125 -32.38 39.39 -4.06
CA ILE A 125 -33.32 38.40 -3.50
C ILE A 125 -34.27 37.87 -4.57
N ASP A 126 -34.81 38.75 -5.42
CA ASP A 126 -35.66 38.34 -6.54
C ASP A 126 -34.92 37.41 -7.51
N TYR A 127 -33.65 37.70 -7.81
CA TYR A 127 -32.82 36.79 -8.60
C TYR A 127 -32.61 35.44 -7.90
N LEU A 128 -32.32 35.42 -6.60
CA LEU A 128 -32.12 34.16 -5.87
C LEU A 128 -33.40 33.30 -5.86
N ILE A 129 -34.58 33.92 -5.74
CA ILE A 129 -35.87 33.22 -5.86
C ILE A 129 -35.99 32.58 -7.25
N GLU A 130 -35.73 33.33 -8.32
CA GLU A 130 -35.78 32.82 -9.69
C GLU A 130 -34.74 31.71 -9.93
N ALA A 131 -33.52 31.88 -9.42
CA ALA A 131 -32.48 30.87 -9.52
C ALA A 131 -32.86 29.57 -8.80
N LYS A 132 -33.51 29.67 -7.63
CA LYS A 132 -34.04 28.52 -6.89
C LYS A 132 -35.20 27.83 -7.60
N TYR A 133 -36.03 28.58 -8.34
CA TYR A 133 -37.06 28.00 -9.19
C TYR A 133 -36.46 27.19 -10.35
N LEU A 134 -35.39 27.69 -10.98
CA LEU A 134 -34.73 27.02 -12.10
C LEU A 134 -33.83 25.85 -11.68
N GLU A 135 -33.22 25.90 -10.50
CA GLU A 135 -32.21 24.94 -10.01
C GLU A 135 -32.55 23.46 -10.23
N PRO A 136 -33.75 22.95 -9.89
CA PRO A 136 -34.11 21.53 -10.06
C PRO A 136 -34.14 21.07 -11.53
N TYR A 137 -34.27 22.01 -12.47
CA TYR A 137 -34.40 21.74 -13.90
C TYR A 137 -33.09 21.90 -14.65
N MET A 138 -32.07 22.56 -14.11
CA MET A 138 -30.82 22.86 -14.85
C MET A 138 -29.87 21.65 -14.91
N SER A 139 -30.38 20.52 -15.40
CA SER A 139 -29.68 19.26 -15.61
C SER A 139 -30.00 18.67 -16.99
N ILE A 140 -29.06 17.89 -17.55
CA ILE A 140 -29.30 17.03 -18.71
C ILE A 140 -29.28 15.61 -18.15
N ASN A 141 -30.42 14.92 -18.12
CA ASN A 141 -30.42 13.53 -17.68
C ASN A 141 -29.56 12.67 -18.62
N TYR A 142 -28.81 11.76 -18.00
CA TYR A 142 -28.07 10.70 -18.65
C TYR A 142 -28.99 9.93 -19.62
N VAL A 143 -28.55 9.74 -20.87
CA VAL A 143 -29.22 8.84 -21.80
C VAL A 143 -28.44 7.53 -21.75
N GLU A 144 -29.07 6.50 -21.17
CA GLU A 144 -28.49 5.18 -20.98
C GLU A 144 -28.07 4.56 -22.33
N SER A 145 -26.81 4.09 -22.41
CA SER A 145 -26.29 3.27 -23.50
C SER A 145 -26.05 1.84 -23.01
N LYS A 146 -25.89 0.87 -23.93
CA LYS A 146 -25.64 -0.54 -23.60
C LYS A 146 -24.41 -0.80 -22.71
N ASP A 147 -23.51 0.17 -22.55
CA ASP A 147 -22.25 0.06 -21.80
C ASP A 147 -22.28 0.84 -20.46
N SER A 148 -23.47 1.21 -19.98
CA SER A 148 -23.68 2.14 -18.86
C SER A 148 -23.79 1.47 -17.49
N PHE A 149 -22.77 0.75 -17.03
CA PHE A 149 -22.87 -0.07 -15.82
C PHE A 149 -22.70 0.67 -14.47
N TYR A 150 -22.21 1.93 -14.44
CA TYR A 150 -21.76 2.60 -13.20
C TYR A 150 -22.22 4.05 -12.95
N SER A 151 -23.16 4.62 -13.72
CA SER A 151 -23.62 6.01 -13.50
C SER A 151 -24.90 6.10 -12.69
N ASN A 152 -24.80 6.25 -11.36
CA ASN A 152 -25.90 6.68 -10.49
C ASN A 152 -25.77 8.19 -10.20
N GLY A 153 -26.40 9.02 -11.03
CA GLY A 153 -26.58 10.44 -10.72
C GLY A 153 -27.63 10.66 -9.62
N PRO A 154 -27.63 11.80 -8.91
CA PRO A 154 -28.59 12.09 -7.84
C PRO A 154 -30.05 12.02 -8.34
N SER A 155 -30.88 11.31 -7.58
CA SER A 155 -32.22 10.82 -7.95
C SER A 155 -33.34 11.87 -8.11
N ASN A 156 -33.05 13.17 -7.89
CA ASN A 156 -34.06 14.23 -7.84
C ASN A 156 -33.97 15.30 -8.96
N ASN A 157 -33.02 15.18 -9.89
CA ASN A 157 -32.86 16.18 -10.95
C ASN A 157 -33.83 15.96 -12.12
N VAL A 158 -34.51 17.03 -12.55
CA VAL A 158 -35.42 17.02 -13.70
C VAL A 158 -34.71 17.65 -14.91
N ASN A 159 -34.97 17.14 -16.11
CA ASN A 159 -34.36 17.65 -17.34
C ASN A 159 -34.84 19.08 -17.64
N ALA A 160 -33.95 19.97 -18.08
CA ALA A 160 -34.29 21.35 -18.46
C ALA A 160 -35.41 21.45 -19.52
N THR A 161 -35.59 20.42 -20.34
CA THR A 161 -36.68 20.34 -21.33
C THR A 161 -38.06 20.13 -20.71
N SER A 162 -38.18 19.92 -19.39
CA SER A 162 -39.46 19.69 -18.71
C SER A 162 -40.22 20.99 -18.36
N ILE A 163 -39.57 22.16 -18.44
CA ILE A 163 -40.21 23.46 -18.22
C ILE A 163 -40.52 24.12 -19.57
N ASP A 164 -41.61 24.89 -19.62
CA ASP A 164 -42.05 25.56 -20.83
C ASP A 164 -40.99 26.55 -21.33
N TYR A 165 -40.37 26.23 -22.46
CA TYR A 165 -39.27 26.98 -23.01
C TYR A 165 -39.65 28.44 -23.32
N ALA A 166 -40.76 28.66 -24.02
CA ALA A 166 -41.16 30.00 -24.44
C ALA A 166 -41.52 30.86 -23.22
N LYS A 167 -42.25 30.29 -22.26
CA LYS A 167 -42.60 30.96 -21.01
C LYS A 167 -41.36 31.34 -20.20
N THR A 168 -40.41 30.42 -20.05
CA THR A 168 -39.17 30.65 -19.27
C THR A 168 -38.26 31.68 -19.93
N VAL A 169 -38.04 31.60 -21.26
CA VAL A 169 -37.24 32.60 -21.99
C VAL A 169 -37.88 33.99 -21.90
N ASN A 170 -39.20 34.09 -22.06
CA ASN A 170 -39.91 35.36 -21.93
C ASN A 170 -39.79 35.94 -20.52
N ALA A 171 -39.98 35.11 -19.47
CA ALA A 171 -39.86 35.54 -18.09
C ALA A 171 -38.45 36.05 -17.77
N LEU A 172 -37.40 35.29 -18.12
CA LEU A 172 -36.01 35.69 -17.92
C LEU A 172 -35.64 36.95 -18.70
N THR A 173 -36.15 37.11 -19.93
CA THR A 173 -35.94 38.31 -20.74
C THR A 173 -36.61 39.53 -20.10
N SER A 174 -37.83 39.40 -19.58
CA SER A 174 -38.51 40.46 -18.85
C SER A 174 -37.73 40.86 -17.59
N LEU A 175 -37.24 39.88 -16.81
CA LEU A 175 -36.43 40.13 -15.61
C LEU A 175 -35.10 40.81 -15.95
N TYR A 176 -34.42 40.39 -17.02
CA TYR A 176 -33.21 41.03 -17.54
C TYR A 176 -33.43 42.51 -17.88
N ASN A 177 -34.53 42.83 -18.55
CA ASN A 177 -34.86 44.20 -18.95
C ASN A 177 -35.26 45.07 -17.76
N ALA A 178 -35.86 44.47 -16.73
CA ALA A 178 -36.24 45.16 -15.50
C ALA A 178 -35.06 45.44 -14.55
N ALA A 179 -34.04 44.56 -14.55
CA ALA A 179 -32.87 44.69 -13.70
C ALA A 179 -32.05 45.95 -14.02
N ARG A 180 -31.69 46.71 -12.98
CA ARG A 180 -30.89 47.94 -13.10
C ARG A 180 -29.46 47.72 -12.63
N ASN A 181 -29.26 46.86 -11.63
CA ASN A 181 -27.93 46.52 -11.17
C ASN A 181 -27.20 45.72 -12.26
N PRO A 182 -25.99 46.16 -12.71
CA PRO A 182 -25.27 45.48 -13.79
C PRO A 182 -24.94 44.01 -13.52
N GLU A 183 -24.61 43.66 -12.27
CA GLU A 183 -24.33 42.28 -11.88
C GLU A 183 -25.59 41.43 -11.92
N ILE A 184 -26.70 41.89 -11.34
CA ILE A 184 -27.98 41.16 -11.39
C ILE A 184 -28.48 40.99 -12.82
N LYS A 185 -28.33 42.03 -13.64
CA LYS A 185 -28.64 41.98 -15.07
C LYS A 185 -27.78 40.92 -15.78
N GLN A 186 -26.48 40.87 -15.49
CA GLN A 186 -25.59 39.84 -16.01
C GLN A 186 -25.97 38.43 -15.53
N ARG A 187 -26.48 38.29 -14.31
CA ARG A 187 -26.96 37.00 -13.77
C ARG A 187 -28.22 36.50 -14.48
N TYR A 188 -29.17 37.36 -14.82
CA TYR A 188 -30.29 36.96 -15.69
C TYR A 188 -29.82 36.60 -17.11
N GLY A 189 -28.85 37.33 -17.65
CA GLY A 189 -28.20 36.97 -18.91
C GLY A 189 -27.55 35.58 -18.85
N TYR A 190 -26.89 35.26 -17.73
CA TYR A 190 -26.30 33.94 -17.50
C TYR A 190 -27.37 32.84 -17.47
N GLN A 191 -28.51 33.07 -16.80
CA GLN A 191 -29.62 32.10 -16.80
C GLN A 191 -30.18 31.87 -18.20
N LEU A 192 -30.27 32.90 -19.05
CA LEU A 192 -30.69 32.75 -20.46
C LEU A 192 -29.69 31.89 -21.26
N VAL A 193 -28.38 32.14 -21.12
CA VAL A 193 -27.35 31.33 -21.81
C VAL A 193 -27.38 29.88 -21.29
N ARG A 194 -27.42 29.70 -19.97
CA ARG A 194 -27.49 28.39 -19.31
C ARG A 194 -28.73 27.63 -19.76
N PHE A 195 -29.91 28.21 -19.66
CA PHE A 195 -31.16 27.52 -20.02
C PHE A 195 -31.18 27.06 -21.48
N ASN A 196 -30.72 27.91 -22.40
CA ASN A 196 -30.59 27.55 -23.81
C ASN A 196 -29.55 26.43 -24.04
N HIS A 197 -28.43 26.46 -23.33
CA HIS A 197 -27.43 25.40 -23.39
C HIS A 197 -27.97 24.06 -22.90
N TYR A 198 -28.59 24.02 -21.71
CA TYR A 198 -29.13 22.79 -21.11
C TYR A 198 -30.34 22.22 -21.88
N THR A 199 -31.13 23.07 -22.55
CA THR A 199 -32.18 22.63 -23.49
C THR A 199 -31.66 22.26 -24.88
N ARG A 200 -30.33 22.28 -25.08
CA ARG A 200 -29.63 22.01 -26.36
C ARG A 200 -29.98 22.94 -27.51
N ASN A 201 -30.57 24.10 -27.21
CA ASN A 201 -30.81 25.17 -28.17
C ASN A 201 -29.52 25.99 -28.35
N TYR A 202 -28.49 25.36 -28.91
CA TYR A 202 -27.14 25.92 -28.92
C TYR A 202 -27.05 27.26 -29.67
N ASP A 203 -27.75 27.42 -30.80
CA ASP A 203 -27.82 28.70 -31.51
C ASP A 203 -28.41 29.81 -30.64
N ALA A 204 -29.48 29.51 -29.90
CA ALA A 204 -30.08 30.46 -28.97
C ALA A 204 -29.15 30.78 -27.80
N ALA A 205 -28.33 29.83 -27.33
CA ALA A 205 -27.34 30.07 -26.28
C ALA A 205 -26.23 31.03 -26.76
N LEU A 206 -25.73 30.84 -27.98
CA LEU A 206 -24.74 31.73 -28.61
C LEU A 206 -25.31 33.15 -28.76
N GLU A 207 -26.53 33.27 -29.29
CA GLU A 207 -27.18 34.57 -29.47
C GLU A 207 -27.53 35.24 -28.13
N ALA A 208 -27.95 34.47 -27.12
CA ALA A 208 -28.21 34.97 -25.79
C ALA A 208 -26.95 35.55 -25.14
N PHE A 209 -25.78 34.94 -25.34
CA PHE A 209 -24.53 35.48 -24.80
C PHE A 209 -24.21 36.84 -25.44
N LYS A 210 -24.27 36.91 -26.78
CA LYS A 210 -24.05 38.14 -27.55
C LYS A 210 -25.04 39.25 -27.20
N THR A 211 -26.31 38.90 -26.95
CA THR A 211 -27.38 39.87 -26.68
C THR A 211 -27.37 40.34 -25.23
N TYR A 212 -27.19 39.43 -24.28
CA TYR A 212 -27.46 39.71 -22.86
C TYR A 212 -26.21 39.81 -21.99
N ILE A 213 -25.06 39.26 -22.42
CA ILE A 213 -23.81 39.27 -21.65
C ILE A 213 -22.81 40.30 -22.20
N GLU A 214 -22.46 40.22 -23.48
CA GLU A 214 -21.42 41.07 -24.09
C GLU A 214 -21.66 42.59 -23.92
N PRO A 215 -22.88 43.13 -24.08
CA PRO A 215 -23.12 44.57 -23.99
C PRO A 215 -22.91 45.16 -22.59
N ILE A 216 -22.89 44.32 -21.54
CA ILE A 216 -22.66 44.76 -20.15
C ILE A 216 -21.20 45.20 -19.95
N LYS A 217 -20.25 44.69 -20.77
CA LYS A 217 -18.82 45.04 -20.75
C LYS A 217 -18.12 44.85 -19.39
N GLN A 218 -18.66 44.00 -18.52
CA GLN A 218 -18.07 43.63 -17.24
C GLN A 218 -17.66 42.15 -17.26
N LYS A 219 -16.37 41.87 -17.08
CA LYS A 219 -15.82 40.50 -17.06
C LYS A 219 -15.58 40.02 -15.62
N GLY A 220 -16.64 39.96 -14.82
CA GLY A 220 -16.61 39.41 -13.45
C GLY A 220 -16.95 37.91 -13.41
N THR A 221 -17.11 37.34 -12.23
CA THR A 221 -17.46 35.91 -12.03
C THR A 221 -18.64 35.46 -12.90
N VAL A 222 -19.72 36.24 -12.92
CA VAL A 222 -20.95 35.89 -13.66
C VAL A 222 -20.72 35.86 -15.18
N TYR A 223 -19.83 36.71 -15.70
CA TYR A 223 -19.41 36.66 -17.11
C TYR A 223 -18.74 35.32 -17.42
N PHE A 224 -17.81 34.85 -16.57
CA PHE A 224 -17.12 33.58 -16.79
C PHE A 224 -18.04 32.37 -16.57
N MET A 225 -19.02 32.46 -15.67
CA MET A 225 -20.10 31.47 -15.58
C MET A 225 -20.90 31.40 -16.89
N ALA A 226 -21.21 32.53 -17.52
CA ALA A 226 -21.89 32.54 -18.82
C ALA A 226 -20.98 32.06 -19.96
N LEU A 227 -19.68 32.38 -19.90
CA LEU A 227 -18.69 31.94 -20.88
C LEU A 227 -18.51 30.42 -20.86
N ASP A 228 -18.55 29.81 -19.68
CA ASP A 228 -18.54 28.35 -19.47
C ASP A 228 -19.73 27.68 -20.18
N GLN A 229 -20.93 28.24 -20.03
CA GLN A 229 -22.13 27.74 -20.72
C GLN A 229 -22.09 27.98 -22.24
N LEU A 230 -21.57 29.12 -22.69
CA LEU A 230 -21.33 29.40 -24.10
C LEU A 230 -20.36 28.36 -24.70
N ALA A 231 -19.25 28.07 -24.02
CA ALA A 231 -18.26 27.11 -24.45
C ALA A 231 -18.86 25.69 -24.57
N GLY A 232 -19.73 25.31 -23.63
CA GLY A 232 -20.53 24.08 -23.71
C GLY A 232 -21.44 24.03 -24.94
N ALA A 233 -22.16 25.12 -25.24
CA ALA A 233 -22.99 25.21 -26.43
C ALA A 233 -22.17 25.17 -27.74
N GLN A 234 -21.03 25.85 -27.78
CA GLN A 234 -20.08 25.79 -28.90
C GLN A 234 -19.56 24.37 -29.12
N ARG A 235 -19.27 23.63 -28.04
CA ARG A 235 -18.90 22.21 -28.13
C ARG A 235 -20.01 21.38 -28.75
N GLY A 236 -21.26 21.58 -28.31
CA GLY A 236 -22.44 20.92 -28.88
C GLY A 236 -22.60 21.18 -30.39
N LYS A 237 -22.14 22.33 -30.88
CA LYS A 237 -22.10 22.70 -32.31
C LYS A 237 -20.82 22.27 -33.05
N ALA A 238 -19.96 21.47 -32.44
CA ALA A 238 -18.65 21.10 -32.99
C ALA A 238 -17.71 22.28 -33.30
N MET A 239 -17.93 23.46 -32.68
CA MET A 239 -17.04 24.62 -32.76
C MET A 239 -15.85 24.44 -31.79
N ASN A 240 -15.07 23.37 -31.99
CA ASN A 240 -14.11 22.86 -31.01
C ASN A 240 -13.02 23.88 -30.63
N ALA A 241 -12.47 24.63 -31.59
CA ALA A 241 -11.43 25.62 -31.33
C ALA A 241 -11.93 26.79 -30.46
N ASP A 242 -13.15 27.28 -30.73
CA ASP A 242 -13.76 28.35 -29.93
C ASP A 242 -14.18 27.86 -28.54
N ALA A 243 -14.73 26.65 -28.45
CA ALA A 243 -15.05 26.03 -27.18
C ALA A 243 -13.80 25.87 -26.30
N ASN A 244 -12.71 25.32 -26.84
CA ASN A 244 -11.44 25.16 -26.11
C ASN A 244 -10.89 26.51 -25.63
N TRP A 245 -10.89 27.53 -26.49
CA TRP A 245 -10.45 28.87 -26.11
C TRP A 245 -11.30 29.48 -24.99
N ASN A 246 -12.63 29.33 -25.06
CA ASN A 246 -13.50 29.87 -24.02
C ASN A 246 -13.40 29.10 -22.70
N PHE A 247 -13.28 27.77 -22.72
CA PHE A 247 -12.95 26.99 -21.52
C PHE A 247 -11.58 27.35 -20.94
N PHE A 248 -10.58 27.64 -21.78
CA PHE A 248 -9.28 28.14 -21.36
C PHE A 248 -9.39 29.48 -20.60
N GLN A 249 -10.22 30.41 -21.10
CA GLN A 249 -10.48 31.68 -20.43
C GLN A 249 -11.24 31.48 -19.10
N VAL A 250 -12.20 30.55 -19.05
CA VAL A 250 -12.88 30.18 -17.79
C VAL A 250 -11.88 29.61 -16.79
N PHE A 251 -11.02 28.69 -17.23
CA PHE A 251 -9.97 28.11 -16.40
C PHE A 251 -9.05 29.18 -15.78
N MET A 252 -8.60 30.14 -16.60
CA MET A 252 -7.73 31.22 -16.15
C MET A 252 -8.38 32.13 -15.11
N HIS A 253 -9.66 32.43 -15.28
CA HIS A 253 -10.33 33.51 -14.56
C HIS A 253 -11.36 33.06 -13.51
N SER A 254 -11.41 31.76 -13.19
CA SER A 254 -12.26 31.20 -12.13
C SER A 254 -11.43 30.37 -11.16
N LYS A 255 -11.83 30.37 -9.88
CA LYS A 255 -11.25 29.53 -8.82
C LYS A 255 -11.96 28.18 -8.73
N ASP A 256 -13.29 28.19 -8.63
CA ASP A 256 -14.17 27.03 -8.41
C ASP A 256 -14.45 26.21 -9.68
N ARG A 257 -14.15 26.75 -10.86
CA ARG A 257 -14.46 26.10 -12.16
C ARG A 257 -13.26 25.52 -12.87
N LYS A 258 -12.06 25.53 -12.27
CA LYS A 258 -10.86 25.07 -12.97
C LYS A 258 -10.96 23.61 -13.39
N GLU A 259 -11.39 22.72 -12.50
CA GLU A 259 -11.55 21.29 -12.81
C GLU A 259 -12.55 21.06 -13.94
N SER A 260 -13.75 21.63 -13.84
CA SER A 260 -14.79 21.46 -14.85
C SER A 260 -14.41 22.06 -16.20
N ALA A 261 -13.78 23.25 -16.21
CA ALA A 261 -13.26 23.87 -17.41
C ALA A 261 -12.14 23.04 -18.05
N PHE A 262 -11.22 22.49 -17.24
CA PHE A 262 -10.14 21.62 -17.69
C PHE A 262 -10.68 20.36 -18.38
N VAL A 263 -11.59 19.62 -17.72
CA VAL A 263 -12.25 18.43 -18.29
C VAL A 263 -12.94 18.77 -19.62
N SER A 264 -13.58 19.94 -19.68
CA SER A 264 -14.34 20.38 -20.86
C SER A 264 -13.47 20.85 -22.03
N MET A 265 -12.21 21.22 -21.78
CA MET A 265 -11.28 21.74 -22.78
C MET A 265 -10.80 20.68 -23.79
N LYS A 266 -11.07 19.38 -23.57
CA LYS A 266 -10.78 18.24 -24.47
C LYS A 266 -9.49 18.42 -25.31
N LEU A 267 -8.36 18.71 -24.65
CA LEU A 267 -7.05 18.90 -25.28
C LEU A 267 -6.43 17.56 -25.68
N SER A 268 -7.01 16.91 -26.69
CA SER A 268 -6.65 15.54 -27.09
C SER A 268 -5.59 15.46 -28.19
N ASP A 269 -5.18 16.59 -28.77
CA ASP A 269 -4.18 16.63 -29.84
C ASP A 269 -3.32 17.91 -29.82
N THR A 270 -2.18 17.86 -30.51
CA THR A 270 -1.24 18.97 -30.65
C THR A 270 -1.85 20.18 -31.37
N ALA A 271 -2.85 19.96 -32.24
CA ALA A 271 -3.51 21.02 -33.01
C ALA A 271 -4.36 21.93 -32.11
N SER A 272 -5.06 21.32 -31.14
CA SER A 272 -5.88 22.00 -30.12
C SER A 272 -5.01 22.88 -29.24
N PHE A 273 -3.86 22.38 -28.80
CA PHE A 273 -2.89 23.17 -28.04
C PHE A 273 -2.31 24.33 -28.86
N SER A 274 -1.92 24.06 -30.12
CA SER A 274 -1.41 25.09 -31.03
C SER A 274 -2.42 26.23 -31.24
N ASN A 275 -3.72 25.93 -31.25
CA ASN A 275 -4.77 26.94 -31.36
C ASN A 275 -4.80 27.90 -30.16
N ILE A 276 -4.75 27.36 -28.93
CA ILE A 276 -4.69 28.18 -27.70
C ILE A 276 -3.43 29.04 -27.72
N MET A 277 -2.27 28.45 -28.01
CA MET A 277 -0.99 29.19 -28.03
C MET A 277 -0.97 30.29 -29.10
N LYS A 278 -1.60 30.09 -30.26
CA LYS A 278 -1.75 31.12 -31.30
C LYS A 278 -2.67 32.28 -30.87
N ARG A 279 -3.68 32.00 -30.06
CA ARG A 279 -4.65 33.00 -29.56
C ARG A 279 -4.15 33.73 -28.30
N ALA A 280 -3.26 33.13 -27.53
CA ALA A 280 -2.66 33.71 -26.33
C ALA A 280 -1.86 34.97 -26.66
N GLY A 281 -2.42 36.14 -26.36
CA GLY A 281 -1.83 37.44 -26.68
C GLY A 281 -0.95 37.97 -25.55
N THR A 282 -1.33 37.67 -24.30
CA THR A 282 -0.63 38.12 -23.09
C THR A 282 0.37 37.10 -22.58
N ASN A 283 1.32 37.56 -21.76
CA ASN A 283 2.27 36.68 -21.09
C ASN A 283 1.56 35.68 -20.16
N ASP A 284 0.54 36.11 -19.42
CA ASP A 284 -0.22 35.23 -18.52
C ASP A 284 -0.96 34.13 -19.28
N GLU A 285 -1.57 34.43 -20.42
CA GLU A 285 -2.20 33.41 -21.28
C GLU A 285 -1.18 32.42 -21.84
N LYS A 286 -0.02 32.89 -22.29
CA LYS A 286 1.05 32.00 -22.78
C LYS A 286 1.58 31.10 -21.67
N ASN A 287 1.79 31.65 -20.48
CA ASN A 287 2.26 30.91 -19.32
C ASN A 287 1.24 29.84 -18.89
N MET A 288 -0.06 30.20 -18.86
CA MET A 288 -1.13 29.24 -18.57
C MET A 288 -1.21 28.13 -19.61
N ALA A 289 -1.06 28.46 -20.90
CA ALA A 289 -1.04 27.43 -21.94
C ALA A 289 0.12 26.45 -21.69
N TYR A 290 1.34 26.94 -21.39
CA TYR A 290 2.45 26.05 -21.04
C TYR A 290 2.17 25.20 -19.80
N PHE A 291 1.53 25.74 -18.77
CA PHE A 291 1.10 24.97 -17.60
C PHE A 291 0.18 23.80 -17.99
N LEU A 292 -0.85 24.03 -18.80
CA LEU A 292 -1.77 22.98 -19.25
C LEU A 292 -1.06 21.88 -20.06
N LEU A 293 -0.08 22.26 -20.89
CA LEU A 293 0.74 21.30 -21.63
C LEU A 293 1.64 20.48 -20.70
N GLY A 294 2.25 21.13 -19.71
CA GLY A 294 3.10 20.48 -18.72
C GLY A 294 2.32 19.50 -17.86
N TYR A 295 1.08 19.85 -17.49
CA TYR A 295 0.21 19.01 -16.69
C TYR A 295 -0.23 17.72 -17.41
N GLU A 296 -0.64 17.80 -18.69
CA GLU A 296 -1.03 16.61 -19.49
C GLU A 296 0.18 15.72 -19.87
N GLY A 297 1.38 16.30 -20.03
CA GLY A 297 2.59 15.63 -20.49
C GLY A 297 3.68 15.45 -19.43
N PHE A 298 3.30 15.16 -18.17
CA PHE A 298 4.14 15.38 -16.98
C PHE A 298 5.43 14.53 -16.87
N ASN A 299 5.75 13.60 -17.79
CA ASN A 299 6.92 12.69 -17.66
C ASN A 299 8.30 13.38 -17.51
N ASN A 300 8.48 14.57 -18.09
CA ASN A 300 9.64 15.41 -17.81
C ASN A 300 9.19 16.88 -17.86
N PRO A 301 8.92 17.50 -16.69
CA PRO A 301 8.33 18.82 -16.64
C PRO A 301 9.33 19.95 -16.94
N ILE A 302 10.64 19.68 -16.86
CA ILE A 302 11.70 20.71 -16.91
C ILE A 302 11.65 21.56 -18.19
N PRO A 303 11.56 20.99 -19.43
CA PRO A 303 11.53 21.80 -20.65
C PRO A 303 10.32 22.74 -20.73
N ILE A 304 9.20 22.39 -20.11
CA ILE A 304 8.01 23.27 -20.06
C ILE A 304 8.16 24.31 -18.95
N MET A 305 8.68 23.92 -17.78
CA MET A 305 9.01 24.84 -16.69
C MET A 305 9.99 25.93 -17.13
N GLU A 306 10.97 25.61 -17.98
CA GLU A 306 11.89 26.58 -18.59
C GLU A 306 11.15 27.65 -19.43
N LYS A 307 10.17 27.23 -20.23
CA LYS A 307 9.34 28.19 -21.01
C LYS A 307 8.48 29.06 -20.11
N MET A 308 7.98 28.52 -19.01
CA MET A 308 7.19 29.26 -18.02
C MET A 308 8.07 30.25 -17.25
N TYR A 309 9.28 29.84 -16.88
CA TYR A 309 10.29 30.68 -16.24
C TYR A 309 10.64 31.91 -17.07
N ASP A 310 10.86 31.74 -18.39
CA ASP A 310 11.16 32.84 -19.31
C ASP A 310 10.04 33.88 -19.39
N ILE A 311 8.79 33.50 -19.07
CA ILE A 311 7.63 34.39 -19.09
C ILE A 311 7.44 35.06 -17.73
N ASN A 312 7.35 34.27 -16.66
CA ASN A 312 7.13 34.77 -15.31
C ASN A 312 7.70 33.78 -14.26
N PRO A 313 8.92 34.01 -13.76
CA PRO A 313 9.58 33.13 -12.79
C PRO A 313 8.94 33.17 -11.39
N ASP A 314 8.13 34.20 -11.10
CA ASP A 314 7.39 34.34 -9.84
C ASP A 314 5.98 33.71 -9.90
N SER A 315 5.58 33.15 -11.04
CA SER A 315 4.20 32.66 -11.24
C SER A 315 3.85 31.46 -10.36
N GLU A 316 2.64 31.48 -9.80
CA GLU A 316 2.20 30.42 -8.89
C GLU A 316 2.04 29.07 -9.59
N ILE A 317 1.58 29.07 -10.84
CA ILE A 317 1.47 27.86 -11.67
C ILE A 317 2.82 27.21 -11.98
N LEU A 318 3.92 27.97 -11.95
CA LEU A 318 5.26 27.39 -12.06
C LEU A 318 5.65 26.65 -10.77
N LYS A 319 5.21 27.14 -9.60
CA LYS A 319 5.39 26.44 -8.31
C LYS A 319 4.55 25.18 -8.26
N VAL A 320 3.33 25.19 -8.83
CA VAL A 320 2.50 23.97 -8.99
C VAL A 320 3.26 22.91 -9.79
N MET A 321 3.90 23.28 -10.90
CA MET A 321 4.74 22.34 -11.66
C MET A 321 5.91 21.85 -10.82
N ALA A 322 6.62 22.76 -10.12
CA ALA A 322 7.77 22.38 -9.29
C ALA A 322 7.39 21.43 -8.15
N VAL A 323 6.29 21.67 -7.44
CA VAL A 323 5.89 20.81 -6.31
C VAL A 323 5.50 19.42 -6.77
N ARG A 324 4.80 19.31 -7.91
CA ARG A 324 4.53 18.02 -8.54
C ARG A 324 5.83 17.30 -8.89
N SER A 325 6.81 18.01 -9.46
CA SER A 325 8.10 17.44 -9.85
C SER A 325 8.87 16.92 -8.63
N ILE A 326 8.86 17.67 -7.52
CA ILE A 326 9.45 17.27 -6.24
C ILE A 326 8.77 16.01 -5.71
N ASN A 327 7.45 15.95 -5.75
CA ASN A 327 6.66 14.83 -5.21
C ASN A 327 6.84 13.55 -6.04
N GLU A 328 6.98 13.65 -7.37
CA GLU A 328 7.32 12.52 -8.22
C GLU A 328 8.73 11.98 -7.91
N LEU A 329 9.72 12.87 -7.70
CA LEU A 329 11.06 12.46 -7.25
C LEU A 329 11.01 11.83 -5.85
N GLU A 330 10.25 12.42 -4.93
CA GLU A 330 10.12 11.91 -3.57
C GLU A 330 9.60 10.46 -3.55
N ARG A 331 8.62 10.11 -4.40
CA ARG A 331 8.14 8.73 -4.55
C ARG A 331 9.23 7.75 -5.01
N SER A 332 10.19 8.22 -5.80
CA SER A 332 11.32 7.41 -6.27
C SER A 332 12.44 7.29 -5.23
N TYR A 333 12.72 8.35 -4.49
CA TYR A 333 13.81 8.41 -3.51
C TYR A 333 13.41 7.91 -2.12
N LEU A 334 12.14 8.07 -1.74
CA LEU A 334 11.58 7.77 -0.42
C LEU A 334 10.40 6.79 -0.55
N PRO A 335 10.57 5.59 -1.15
CA PRO A 335 9.50 4.62 -1.22
C PRO A 335 9.09 4.18 0.19
N ILE A 336 7.81 3.89 0.40
CA ILE A 336 7.33 3.37 1.70
C ILE A 336 7.81 1.93 1.99
N TYR A 337 8.35 1.26 0.97
CA TYR A 337 8.94 -0.07 1.03
C TYR A 337 10.24 -0.14 0.22
N TYR A 338 11.31 -0.64 0.82
CA TYR A 338 12.56 -0.94 0.14
C TYR A 338 12.65 -2.45 -0.12
N TYR A 339 12.46 -2.85 -1.37
CA TYR A 339 12.53 -4.26 -1.78
C TYR A 339 13.97 -4.67 -2.14
N THR A 340 14.30 -5.95 -1.95
CA THR A 340 15.58 -6.51 -2.42
C THR A 340 15.54 -6.78 -3.92
N SER A 341 16.71 -6.83 -4.58
CA SER A 341 16.82 -7.22 -6.00
C SER A 341 16.15 -8.58 -6.28
N ASP A 342 16.31 -9.53 -5.35
CA ASP A 342 15.79 -10.88 -5.49
C ASP A 342 14.25 -10.93 -5.35
N ALA A 343 13.65 -9.98 -4.62
CA ALA A 343 12.20 -9.77 -4.51
C ALA A 343 11.61 -8.96 -5.68
N THR A 344 12.43 -8.14 -6.35
CA THR A 344 12.04 -7.36 -7.53
C THR A 344 12.11 -8.17 -8.82
N ASP A 345 12.98 -9.18 -8.89
CA ASP A 345 13.01 -10.16 -10.00
C ASP A 345 11.99 -11.31 -9.81
N ASN A 346 11.50 -11.52 -8.58
CA ASN A 346 10.46 -12.51 -8.24
C ASN A 346 9.24 -11.83 -7.61
N VAL A 347 8.51 -11.02 -8.38
CA VAL A 347 7.23 -10.39 -7.96
C VAL A 347 6.08 -11.44 -7.85
N TYR A 348 6.41 -12.67 -7.46
CA TYR A 348 5.47 -13.76 -7.18
C TYR A 348 5.35 -14.06 -5.67
N ILE A 349 5.58 -13.08 -4.80
CA ILE A 349 5.04 -13.15 -3.44
C ILE A 349 3.65 -12.52 -3.46
N GLN A 350 2.64 -13.41 -3.59
CA GLN A 350 1.20 -13.22 -3.43
C GLN A 350 0.67 -11.76 -3.42
N ARG A 351 0.68 -11.10 -4.58
CA ARG A 351 -0.33 -10.10 -4.95
C ARG A 351 -0.76 -10.40 -6.38
N GLY A 352 -2.07 -10.40 -6.63
CA GLY A 352 -2.66 -10.84 -7.90
C GLY A 352 -2.00 -10.22 -9.12
N ASN A 353 -1.64 -11.07 -10.08
CA ASN A 353 -1.03 -10.72 -11.36
C ASN A 353 -1.80 -9.59 -12.09
N THR A 354 -1.05 -8.62 -12.60
CA THR A 354 -1.50 -7.79 -13.73
C THR A 354 -0.46 -7.92 -14.84
N ASP A 355 -0.92 -8.32 -16.03
CA ASP A 355 -0.12 -8.44 -17.25
C ASP A 355 0.11 -7.05 -17.88
N ASP A 356 1.34 -6.85 -18.33
CA ASP A 356 1.83 -5.73 -19.11
C ASP A 356 1.57 -5.99 -20.62
N HIS A 357 0.83 -5.10 -21.28
CA HIS A 357 0.56 -5.16 -22.72
C HIS A 357 1.18 -3.93 -23.42
N ASP A 358 2.32 -4.17 -24.09
CA ASP A 358 2.70 -3.70 -25.44
C ASP A 358 4.19 -3.38 -25.52
N LYS A 359 5.04 -4.37 -25.85
CA LYS A 359 6.22 -4.13 -26.70
C LYS A 359 6.49 -5.33 -27.61
N THR A 360 6.04 -5.22 -28.85
CA THR A 360 6.73 -5.84 -29.97
C THR A 360 8.18 -5.36 -30.00
N SER A 361 9.14 -6.21 -29.61
CA SER A 361 10.53 -6.01 -29.98
C SER A 361 11.01 -7.19 -30.81
N THR A 362 11.14 -6.92 -32.11
CA THR A 362 11.84 -7.75 -33.08
C THR A 362 13.27 -8.01 -32.61
N PHE A 363 13.66 -9.29 -32.63
CA PHE A 363 15.04 -9.76 -32.59
C PHE A 363 15.99 -8.83 -33.36
N SER A 364 16.91 -8.15 -32.67
CA SER A 364 18.12 -7.61 -33.28
C SER A 364 19.31 -8.50 -32.91
N LYS A 365 19.76 -9.24 -33.93
CA LYS A 365 21.04 -9.93 -33.95
C LYS A 365 22.18 -8.95 -33.67
N SER A 366 23.17 -9.45 -32.95
CA SER A 366 24.51 -8.90 -32.77
C SER A 366 25.13 -8.36 -34.07
N GLY A 367 25.68 -7.14 -33.99
CA GLY A 367 26.49 -6.44 -34.99
C GLY A 367 27.24 -5.26 -34.33
N PRO A 368 28.40 -4.82 -34.85
CA PRO A 368 29.60 -4.56 -34.04
C PRO A 368 29.66 -3.19 -33.35
N ALA A 369 30.48 -3.16 -32.30
CA ALA A 369 30.75 -2.06 -31.39
C ALA A 369 31.00 -0.71 -32.06
N GLU A 370 30.24 0.31 -31.65
CA GLU A 370 30.57 1.72 -31.86
C GLU A 370 31.44 2.26 -30.72
N VAL A 371 32.43 3.04 -31.14
CA VAL A 371 33.62 3.45 -30.40
C VAL A 371 33.27 4.40 -29.24
N LYS A 372 33.47 3.93 -28.00
CA LYS A 372 33.56 4.80 -26.81
C LYS A 372 34.75 5.74 -26.98
N ARG A 373 34.52 7.05 -26.94
CA ARG A 373 35.58 8.03 -26.67
C ARG A 373 36.13 7.77 -25.27
N GLU A 374 37.37 7.31 -25.19
CA GLU A 374 38.11 7.20 -23.95
C GLU A 374 38.34 8.59 -23.35
N GLU A 375 37.71 8.89 -22.23
CA GLU A 375 38.26 9.88 -21.29
C GLU A 375 39.55 9.30 -20.71
N LYS A 376 40.70 9.79 -21.19
CA LYS A 376 42.01 9.45 -20.62
C LYS A 376 42.07 9.95 -19.19
N LEU A 377 42.01 9.01 -18.24
CA LEU A 377 42.26 9.23 -16.82
C LEU A 377 43.50 10.12 -16.61
N SER A 378 43.32 11.19 -15.85
CA SER A 378 44.37 12.14 -15.45
C SER A 378 45.52 11.41 -14.76
N PHE A 379 46.76 11.90 -14.93
CA PHE A 379 47.96 11.40 -14.26
C PHE A 379 47.76 11.32 -12.73
N TRP A 380 47.00 12.26 -12.16
CA TRP A 380 46.61 12.24 -10.75
C TRP A 380 45.66 11.08 -10.38
N GLN A 381 44.70 10.72 -11.24
CA GLN A 381 43.81 9.57 -11.01
C GLN A 381 44.56 8.24 -11.09
N LYS A 382 45.64 8.17 -11.88
CA LYS A 382 46.54 7.01 -11.95
C LYS A 382 47.42 6.90 -10.70
N ILE A 383 47.92 8.02 -10.17
CA ILE A 383 48.69 8.08 -8.92
C ILE A 383 47.81 7.68 -7.72
N VAL A 384 46.59 8.21 -7.61
CA VAL A 384 45.65 7.86 -6.54
C VAL A 384 45.31 6.38 -6.58
N ARG A 385 45.08 5.80 -7.76
CA ARG A 385 44.85 4.34 -7.91
C ARG A 385 46.08 3.51 -7.60
N PHE A 386 47.29 3.99 -7.94
CA PHE A 386 48.54 3.32 -7.59
C PHE A 386 48.71 3.24 -6.07
N PHE A 387 48.50 4.34 -5.33
CA PHE A 387 48.58 4.33 -3.86
C PHE A 387 47.43 3.54 -3.19
N LYS A 388 46.22 3.58 -3.75
CA LYS A 388 45.07 2.78 -3.25
C LYS A 388 45.31 1.27 -3.40
N ASN A 389 46.01 0.85 -4.46
CA ASN A 389 46.36 -0.56 -4.71
C ASN A 389 47.67 -1.00 -4.04
N LEU A 390 48.59 -0.08 -3.71
CA LEU A 390 49.88 -0.39 -3.07
C LEU A 390 49.77 -0.48 -1.54
N PHE A 391 48.75 0.15 -0.92
CA PHE A 391 48.59 0.21 0.54
C PHE A 391 47.19 -0.16 1.08
N GLY A 392 46.23 -0.52 0.23
CA GLY A 392 44.89 -0.99 0.63
C GLY A 392 44.70 -2.47 0.30
N GLY A 393 45.15 -3.36 1.19
CA GLY A 393 45.14 -4.81 1.00
C GLY A 393 43.78 -5.48 1.22
N SER A 394 43.55 -6.51 0.39
CA SER A 394 42.55 -7.60 0.42
C SER A 394 41.08 -7.29 0.10
N LYS A 395 40.61 -7.98 -0.95
CA LYS A 395 39.18 -8.29 -1.20
C LYS A 395 38.60 -8.92 0.07
N SER A 396 37.54 -8.34 0.63
CA SER A 396 36.73 -9.03 1.64
C SER A 396 35.71 -9.91 0.93
N GLU A 397 35.92 -11.22 1.07
CA GLU A 397 34.83 -12.17 1.17
C GLU A 397 33.92 -11.73 2.33
N SER A 398 32.61 -11.92 2.18
CA SER A 398 31.64 -11.75 3.25
C SER A 398 31.98 -12.65 4.44
N ASN A 399 32.52 -12.08 5.51
CA ASN A 399 32.68 -12.76 6.80
C ASN A 399 32.36 -11.79 7.92
N GLY A 400 31.56 -12.26 8.89
CA GLY A 400 31.03 -11.49 10.00
C GLY A 400 32.10 -10.91 10.91
N GLY A 401 32.44 -9.63 10.67
CA GLY A 401 32.90 -8.73 11.71
C GLY A 401 31.73 -8.35 12.62
N ASP A 402 32.02 -8.12 13.89
CA ASP A 402 31.05 -7.66 14.89
C ASP A 402 30.46 -6.32 14.43
N LYS A 403 29.16 -6.28 14.08
CA LYS A 403 28.48 -5.05 13.61
C LYS A 403 28.55 -3.90 14.63
N ASN A 404 28.92 -4.20 15.87
CA ASN A 404 28.92 -3.28 17.00
C ASN A 404 30.08 -2.25 17.01
N ASP A 405 31.12 -2.43 16.16
CA ASP A 405 32.34 -1.59 16.16
C ASP A 405 32.49 -0.70 14.90
N GLN A 406 31.40 -0.43 14.17
CA GLN A 406 31.45 0.38 12.95
C GLN A 406 31.70 1.87 13.24
N SER A 407 32.54 2.50 12.43
CA SER A 407 32.78 3.94 12.46
C SER A 407 31.61 4.74 11.86
N ASP A 408 31.48 6.01 12.25
CA ASP A 408 30.45 6.91 11.69
C ASP A 408 30.55 7.02 10.16
N ASP A 409 31.77 7.05 9.61
CA ASP A 409 32.00 7.09 8.16
C ASP A 409 31.53 5.80 7.45
N GLU A 410 31.72 4.63 8.07
CA GLU A 410 31.23 3.36 7.53
C GLU A 410 29.70 3.30 7.54
N LEU A 411 29.07 3.80 8.61
CA LEU A 411 27.61 3.85 8.73
C LEU A 411 26.99 4.86 7.75
N LEU A 412 27.63 6.00 7.52
CA LEU A 412 27.17 7.03 6.57
C LEU A 412 27.26 6.57 5.11
N ASN A 413 28.34 5.86 4.77
CA ASN A 413 28.62 5.39 3.42
C ASN A 413 28.08 3.98 3.14
N ASN A 414 27.32 3.40 4.07
CA ASN A 414 26.75 2.06 3.90
C ASN A 414 25.78 2.05 2.69
N PRO A 415 25.93 1.10 1.72
CA PRO A 415 25.08 1.04 0.54
C PRO A 415 23.60 0.76 0.87
N ASP A 416 23.31 0.20 2.04
CA ASP A 416 21.96 -0.13 2.49
C ASP A 416 21.37 0.95 3.44
N ARG A 417 22.02 2.12 3.51
CA ARG A 417 21.54 3.30 4.25
C ARG A 417 20.46 4.04 3.45
N ILE A 418 19.23 4.01 3.96
CA ILE A 418 18.10 4.76 3.37
C ILE A 418 18.14 6.25 3.75
N PRO A 419 17.56 7.13 2.93
CA PRO A 419 16.94 6.86 1.62
C PRO A 419 17.94 6.72 0.47
N PHE A 420 17.51 6.17 -0.66
CA PHE A 420 18.26 6.16 -1.93
C PHE A 420 17.29 6.01 -3.10
N TYR A 421 17.72 6.42 -4.30
CA TYR A 421 16.90 6.29 -5.49
C TYR A 421 16.54 4.83 -5.77
N THR A 422 15.25 4.55 -5.84
CA THR A 422 14.71 3.30 -6.33
C THR A 422 13.89 3.58 -7.57
N LYS A 423 14.07 2.76 -8.60
CA LYS A 423 13.11 2.73 -9.69
C LYS A 423 11.84 2.09 -9.13
N THR A 424 10.74 2.81 -9.10
CA THR A 424 9.49 2.30 -8.52
C THR A 424 9.01 1.07 -9.30
N GLY A 425 8.57 0.03 -8.58
CA GLY A 425 8.26 -1.29 -9.17
C GLY A 425 6.85 -1.41 -9.76
N TYR A 426 6.11 -0.32 -9.86
CA TYR A 426 4.73 -0.35 -10.33
C TYR A 426 4.67 -0.37 -11.85
N GLY A 427 3.77 -1.17 -12.43
CA GLY A 427 3.59 -1.28 -13.89
C GLY A 427 3.19 0.03 -14.62
N TYR A 428 3.01 1.13 -13.89
CA TYR A 428 2.78 2.47 -14.45
C TYR A 428 4.08 3.19 -14.87
N ASP A 429 5.25 2.59 -14.62
CA ASP A 429 6.49 3.30 -14.32
C ASP A 429 7.61 3.16 -15.38
N GLU A 430 7.28 2.74 -16.60
CA GLU A 430 8.27 2.74 -17.68
C GLU A 430 8.76 4.15 -18.08
N LYS A 431 8.13 5.22 -17.55
CA LYS A 431 8.35 6.62 -17.97
C LYS A 431 8.96 7.54 -16.90
N THR A 432 9.09 7.13 -15.64
CA THR A 432 9.71 8.00 -14.62
C THR A 432 11.19 8.23 -14.92
N GLN A 433 11.57 9.50 -14.94
CA GLN A 433 12.94 9.93 -15.19
C GLN A 433 13.53 10.50 -13.91
N ASP A 434 14.74 10.10 -13.53
CA ASP A 434 15.50 10.81 -12.51
C ASP A 434 16.00 12.14 -13.09
N TYR A 435 15.21 13.20 -12.90
CA TYR A 435 15.55 14.57 -13.29
C TYR A 435 16.00 15.42 -12.08
N LEU A 436 16.42 14.81 -10.95
CA LEU A 436 16.78 15.54 -9.72
C LEU A 436 17.83 16.63 -9.97
N ASN A 437 18.88 16.31 -10.71
CA ASN A 437 19.95 17.27 -11.01
C ASN A 437 19.49 18.44 -11.90
N ASP A 438 18.55 18.21 -12.82
CA ASP A 438 18.06 19.26 -13.71
C ASP A 438 17.03 20.14 -12.99
N LEU A 439 16.20 19.56 -12.12
CA LEU A 439 15.29 20.31 -11.26
C LEU A 439 16.04 21.16 -10.22
N GLU A 440 17.15 20.67 -9.66
CA GLU A 440 17.99 21.47 -8.77
C GLU A 440 18.58 22.68 -9.52
N LYS A 441 19.19 22.48 -10.70
CA LYS A 441 19.71 23.60 -11.51
C LYS A 441 18.62 24.62 -11.86
N PHE A 442 17.44 24.15 -12.23
CA PHE A 442 16.29 25.00 -12.51
C PHE A 442 15.90 25.82 -11.27
N THR A 443 15.83 25.16 -10.11
CA THR A 443 15.46 25.76 -8.83
C THR A 443 16.49 26.79 -8.37
N GLU A 444 17.79 26.48 -8.45
CA GLU A 444 18.87 27.41 -8.10
C GLU A 444 18.87 28.66 -8.97
N LYS A 445 18.60 28.50 -10.28
CA LYS A 445 18.43 29.63 -11.20
C LYS A 445 17.20 30.45 -10.84
N THR A 446 16.08 29.80 -10.52
CA THR A 446 14.81 30.47 -10.23
C THR A 446 14.85 31.22 -8.91
N LYS A 447 15.44 30.63 -7.88
CA LYS A 447 15.69 31.22 -6.56
C LYS A 447 16.46 32.54 -6.59
N LYS A 448 17.32 32.76 -7.61
CA LYS A 448 18.09 34.01 -7.79
C LYS A 448 17.26 35.18 -8.32
N VAL A 449 16.10 34.90 -8.94
CA VAL A 449 15.28 35.90 -9.62
C VAL A 449 13.92 36.06 -8.96
N SER A 450 13.33 34.95 -8.50
CA SER A 450 12.05 34.95 -7.80
C SER A 450 12.16 35.62 -6.44
N LYS A 451 11.11 36.33 -6.05
CA LYS A 451 10.98 36.97 -4.73
C LYS A 451 10.35 36.07 -3.68
N ASP A 452 9.78 34.95 -4.10
CA ASP A 452 9.12 34.00 -3.21
C ASP A 452 10.12 33.03 -2.56
N GLU A 453 10.04 32.90 -1.23
CA GLU A 453 10.88 31.99 -0.43
C GLU A 453 10.64 30.52 -0.77
N TYR A 454 9.52 30.18 -1.45
CA TYR A 454 9.22 28.83 -1.96
C TYR A 454 10.42 28.16 -2.63
N TRP A 455 11.15 28.90 -3.47
CA TRP A 455 12.28 28.31 -4.21
C TRP A 455 13.51 28.04 -3.33
N GLN A 456 13.66 28.73 -2.20
CA GLN A 456 14.69 28.39 -1.21
C GLN A 456 14.30 27.11 -0.46
N ILE A 457 13.02 26.94 -0.12
CA ILE A 457 12.51 25.73 0.52
C ILE A 457 12.64 24.52 -0.43
N ALA A 458 12.23 24.67 -1.69
CA ALA A 458 12.41 23.66 -2.72
C ALA A 458 13.88 23.29 -2.93
N ASP A 459 14.78 24.28 -2.97
CA ASP A 459 16.23 24.05 -3.13
C ASP A 459 16.81 23.22 -1.98
N ALA A 460 16.46 23.57 -0.74
CA ALA A 460 16.87 22.80 0.43
C ALA A 460 16.36 21.35 0.35
N TYR A 461 15.13 21.14 -0.14
CA TYR A 461 14.54 19.80 -0.23
C TYR A 461 15.22 18.95 -1.30
N LEU A 462 15.53 19.52 -2.46
CA LEU A 462 16.27 18.83 -3.50
C LEU A 462 17.70 18.46 -3.02
N LYS A 463 18.35 19.33 -2.23
CA LYS A 463 19.63 19.03 -1.57
C LYS A 463 19.50 17.88 -0.56
N PHE A 464 18.41 17.85 0.20
CA PHE A 464 18.08 16.71 1.09
C PHE A 464 17.96 15.40 0.29
N LEU A 465 17.22 15.38 -0.82
CA LEU A 465 17.10 14.18 -1.68
C LEU A 465 18.45 13.74 -2.27
N LYS A 466 19.35 14.69 -2.53
CA LYS A 466 20.75 14.43 -2.96
C LYS A 466 21.68 13.99 -1.83
N LYS A 467 21.18 13.86 -0.60
CA LYS A 467 21.96 13.58 0.63
C LYS A 467 22.94 14.69 1.02
N ASP A 468 22.80 15.90 0.49
CA ASP A 468 23.56 17.08 0.93
C ASP A 468 22.81 17.79 2.06
N TYR A 469 22.72 17.10 3.20
CA TYR A 469 21.98 17.59 4.38
C TYR A 469 22.57 18.88 4.95
N LYS A 470 23.88 19.07 4.81
CA LYS A 470 24.56 20.27 5.27
C LYS A 470 24.13 21.48 4.44
N ALA A 471 24.23 21.40 3.11
CA ALA A 471 23.79 22.50 2.25
C ALA A 471 22.28 22.76 2.38
N SER A 472 21.47 21.71 2.56
CA SER A 472 20.04 21.83 2.87
C SER A 472 19.80 22.65 4.13
N SER A 473 20.47 22.32 5.25
CA SER A 473 20.34 23.05 6.51
C SER A 473 20.81 24.50 6.42
N GLU A 474 21.94 24.76 5.75
CA GLU A 474 22.44 26.12 5.52
C GLU A 474 21.40 26.98 4.77
N VAL A 475 20.77 26.42 3.72
CA VAL A 475 19.70 27.12 2.99
C VAL A 475 18.49 27.39 3.89
N LEU A 476 18.07 26.42 4.72
CA LEU A 476 16.91 26.58 5.62
C LEU A 476 17.13 27.61 6.74
N GLU A 477 18.36 27.81 7.19
CA GLU A 477 18.70 28.81 8.21
C GLU A 477 18.63 30.25 7.67
N ASP A 478 18.91 30.43 6.38
CA ASP A 478 18.88 31.73 5.71
C ASP A 478 17.47 32.22 5.34
N ILE A 479 16.46 31.34 5.36
CA ILE A 479 15.08 31.69 4.97
C ILE A 479 14.41 32.53 6.05
N LYS A 480 13.86 33.68 5.64
CA LYS A 480 13.06 34.57 6.50
C LYS A 480 11.65 34.67 5.93
N THR A 481 10.67 34.11 6.63
CA THR A 481 9.28 34.14 6.19
C THR A 481 8.33 34.26 7.37
N THR A 482 7.13 34.82 7.12
CA THR A 482 6.01 34.85 8.06
C THR A 482 4.85 33.96 7.60
N ASN A 483 4.99 33.26 6.47
CA ASN A 483 3.97 32.34 5.98
C ASN A 483 3.92 31.09 6.89
N PRO A 484 2.78 30.80 7.55
CA PRO A 484 2.68 29.68 8.48
C PRO A 484 2.93 28.31 7.83
N GLU A 485 2.53 28.12 6.56
CA GLU A 485 2.75 26.85 5.86
C GLU A 485 4.23 26.64 5.54
N TYR A 486 4.93 27.72 5.17
CA TYR A 486 6.38 27.67 4.94
C TYR A 486 7.14 27.43 6.24
N LEU A 487 6.72 28.04 7.34
CA LEU A 487 7.32 27.80 8.66
C LEU A 487 7.18 26.35 9.10
N GLU A 488 6.02 25.72 8.85
CA GLU A 488 5.81 24.31 9.17
C GLU A 488 6.65 23.39 8.29
N GLU A 489 6.74 23.67 6.98
CA GLU A 489 7.61 22.92 6.06
C GLU A 489 9.09 23.04 6.47
N ILE A 490 9.59 24.26 6.74
CA ILE A 490 10.96 24.50 7.19
C ILE A 490 11.25 23.75 8.50
N LYS A 491 10.31 23.81 9.46
CA LYS A 491 10.43 23.08 10.73
C LYS A 491 10.56 21.57 10.48
N ARG A 492 9.71 21.01 9.62
CA ARG A 492 9.77 19.58 9.24
C ARG A 492 11.10 19.23 8.59
N MET A 493 11.56 20.02 7.63
CA MET A 493 12.81 19.77 6.92
C MET A 493 14.04 19.84 7.84
N LYS A 494 14.04 20.72 8.84
CA LYS A 494 15.11 20.77 9.85
C LYS A 494 15.19 19.48 10.67
N VAL A 495 14.04 18.93 11.06
CA VAL A 495 13.96 17.61 11.74
C VAL A 495 14.46 16.50 10.82
N LEU A 496 14.06 16.51 9.55
CA LEU A 496 14.51 15.53 8.55
C LEU A 496 16.03 15.59 8.35
N ASN A 497 16.61 16.78 8.16
CA ASN A 497 18.05 16.93 8.00
C ASN A 497 18.82 16.42 9.22
N ASP A 498 18.39 16.78 10.43
CA ASP A 498 19.06 16.35 11.66
C ASP A 498 19.06 14.81 11.77
N ILE A 499 17.87 14.19 11.72
CA ILE A 499 17.74 12.74 11.95
C ILE A 499 18.34 11.90 10.83
N VAL A 500 18.11 12.26 9.57
CA VAL A 500 18.54 11.43 8.44
C VAL A 500 20.07 11.51 8.24
N SER A 501 20.67 12.67 8.52
CA SER A 501 22.12 12.88 8.43
C SER A 501 22.90 12.22 9.57
N HIS A 502 22.26 11.93 10.69
CA HIS A 502 22.96 11.43 11.87
C HIS A 502 23.51 10.01 11.66
N PRO A 503 24.82 9.76 11.85
CA PRO A 503 25.49 8.52 11.44
C PRO A 503 24.94 7.26 12.13
N LYS A 504 24.76 7.33 13.45
CA LYS A 504 24.33 6.24 14.33
C LYS A 504 23.32 6.76 15.36
N ILE A 505 22.42 5.91 15.83
CA ILE A 505 21.47 6.23 16.90
C ILE A 505 21.97 5.59 18.19
N ASP A 506 22.61 6.37 19.04
CA ASP A 506 23.06 5.94 20.38
C ASP A 506 22.20 6.57 21.49
N ALA A 507 22.54 6.31 22.75
CA ALA A 507 21.77 6.82 23.89
C ALA A 507 21.76 8.36 23.97
N GLU A 508 22.85 9.02 23.58
CA GLU A 508 22.93 10.48 23.59
C GLU A 508 22.00 11.06 22.51
N TYR A 509 21.98 10.45 21.33
CA TYR A 509 21.07 10.87 20.27
C TYR A 509 19.60 10.52 20.57
N GLU A 510 19.34 9.39 21.20
CA GLU A 510 17.99 9.03 21.70
C GLU A 510 17.46 10.09 22.69
N ASP A 511 18.31 10.61 23.58
CA ASP A 511 17.96 11.68 24.50
C ASP A 511 17.71 13.01 23.75
N HIS A 512 18.50 13.30 22.71
CA HIS A 512 18.26 14.42 21.79
C HIS A 512 16.89 14.32 21.10
N LEU A 513 16.55 13.16 20.54
CA LEU A 513 15.25 12.91 19.91
C LEU A 513 14.08 13.16 20.88
N MET A 514 14.22 12.73 22.13
CA MET A 514 13.17 12.93 23.15
C MET A 514 13.09 14.38 23.64
N LYS A 515 14.22 15.09 23.69
CA LYS A 515 14.26 16.48 24.12
C LYS A 515 13.68 17.43 23.08
N ASP A 516 14.10 17.28 21.83
CA ASP A 516 13.83 18.27 20.78
C ASP A 516 12.68 17.84 19.86
N TYR A 517 12.41 16.54 19.73
CA TYR A 517 11.45 15.98 18.76
C TYR A 517 10.45 14.97 19.31
N ALA A 518 10.23 14.90 20.63
CA ALA A 518 9.30 13.93 21.23
C ALA A 518 7.89 13.95 20.60
N ASP A 519 7.42 15.11 20.16
CA ASP A 519 6.11 15.29 19.52
C ASP A 519 5.94 14.49 18.21
N TYR A 520 7.03 14.10 17.53
CA TYR A 520 6.98 13.22 16.36
C TYR A 520 6.81 11.75 16.73
N PHE A 521 7.25 11.33 17.91
CA PHE A 521 7.28 9.91 18.27
C PHE A 521 6.23 9.51 19.32
N VAL A 522 5.92 10.41 20.26
CA VAL A 522 4.96 10.17 21.31
C VAL A 522 3.54 10.38 20.77
N LYS A 523 2.83 9.28 20.51
CA LYS A 523 1.41 9.30 20.10
C LYS A 523 0.59 10.15 21.08
N LYS A 524 0.02 11.26 20.59
CA LYS A 524 -0.98 12.03 21.32
C LYS A 524 -2.31 11.28 21.25
N GLU A 525 -3.00 11.10 22.38
CA GLU A 525 -4.35 10.51 22.38
C GLU A 525 -5.28 11.40 21.55
N VAL A 526 -5.58 10.98 20.33
CA VAL A 526 -6.61 11.62 19.52
C VAL A 526 -7.96 11.13 20.04
N LYS A 527 -8.71 12.00 20.72
CA LYS A 527 -10.13 11.77 20.95
C LYS A 527 -10.80 11.72 19.57
N LYS A 528 -11.17 10.53 19.09
CA LYS A 528 -11.96 10.39 17.88
C LYS A 528 -13.23 11.24 18.05
N ASP A 529 -13.37 12.27 17.23
CA ASP A 529 -14.62 13.01 17.09
C ASP A 529 -15.62 12.04 16.45
N SER A 530 -16.69 11.72 17.18
CA SER A 530 -17.64 10.64 16.85
C SER A 530 -18.56 10.96 15.66
N THR A 531 -18.15 11.88 14.78
CA THR A 531 -18.96 12.40 13.67
C THR A 531 -18.42 12.07 12.29
N ASN A 532 -17.19 11.53 12.18
CA ASN A 532 -16.62 11.12 10.89
C ASN A 532 -16.64 9.59 10.76
N THR A 533 -17.60 9.08 10.00
CA THR A 533 -17.78 7.64 9.69
C THR A 533 -17.30 7.29 8.28
N ASP A 534 -16.28 7.99 7.77
CA ASP A 534 -15.66 7.58 6.52
C ASP A 534 -14.77 6.36 6.81
N TYR A 535 -15.24 5.21 6.31
CA TYR A 535 -14.50 3.96 6.36
C TYR A 535 -13.39 4.05 5.30
N ASP A 536 -12.18 4.43 5.72
CA ASP A 536 -11.02 4.46 4.82
C ASP A 536 -10.54 3.02 4.57
N TYR A 537 -10.81 2.52 3.38
CA TYR A 537 -10.45 1.17 2.94
C TYR A 537 -8.92 0.98 2.87
N TYR A 538 -8.16 2.05 2.67
CA TYR A 538 -6.71 2.02 2.46
C TYR A 538 -5.89 2.29 3.73
N GLY A 539 -6.55 2.69 4.82
CA GLY A 539 -5.90 3.03 6.08
C GLY A 539 -5.34 4.45 6.12
N GLU A 540 -4.58 4.78 7.16
CA GLU A 540 -4.00 6.12 7.30
C GLU A 540 -2.87 6.34 6.26
N THR A 541 -2.89 7.48 5.56
CA THR A 541 -1.82 7.88 4.63
C THR A 541 -0.46 7.93 5.35
N PRO A 542 0.63 7.43 4.74
CA PRO A 542 1.97 7.47 5.34
C PRO A 542 2.37 8.89 5.73
N SER A 543 3.04 9.04 6.87
CA SER A 543 3.36 10.35 7.44
C SER A 543 4.87 10.58 7.61
N THR A 544 5.26 11.81 7.92
CA THR A 544 6.64 12.14 8.35
C THR A 544 7.12 11.25 9.50
N VAL A 545 6.22 10.92 10.43
CA VAL A 545 6.54 10.06 11.57
C VAL A 545 6.89 8.65 11.10
N ASP A 546 6.17 8.12 10.12
CA ASP A 546 6.42 6.78 9.60
C ASP A 546 7.73 6.72 8.80
N PHE A 547 8.05 7.77 8.04
CA PHE A 547 9.36 7.90 7.40
C PHE A 547 10.50 7.93 8.43
N LEU A 548 10.36 8.73 9.49
CA LEU A 548 11.37 8.81 10.55
C LEU A 548 11.52 7.48 11.30
N LYS A 549 10.43 6.74 11.56
CA LYS A 549 10.51 5.38 12.12
C LYS A 549 11.31 4.44 11.22
N ASP A 550 11.08 4.48 9.90
CA ASP A 550 11.82 3.66 8.94
C ASP A 550 13.31 3.99 8.92
N VAL A 551 13.65 5.29 8.97
CA VAL A 551 15.04 5.75 9.06
C VAL A 551 15.71 5.22 10.34
N LEU A 552 15.07 5.39 11.50
CA LEU A 552 15.62 4.91 12.78
C LEU A 552 15.72 3.37 12.80
N ALA A 553 14.72 2.66 12.30
CA ALA A 553 14.74 1.21 12.17
C ALA A 553 15.92 0.73 11.31
N ASN A 554 16.19 1.42 10.20
CA ASN A 554 17.34 1.14 9.34
C ASN A 554 18.66 1.42 10.06
N ARG A 555 18.80 2.53 10.80
CA ARG A 555 20.03 2.81 11.55
C ARG A 555 20.33 1.73 12.59
N TYR A 556 19.33 1.33 13.39
CA TYR A 556 19.49 0.22 14.33
C TYR A 556 19.84 -1.10 13.63
N PHE A 557 19.26 -1.38 12.45
CA PHE A 557 19.58 -2.57 11.66
C PHE A 557 21.04 -2.61 11.19
N LEU A 558 21.53 -1.46 10.69
CA LEU A 558 22.92 -1.31 10.26
C LEU A 558 23.89 -1.46 11.43
N GLN A 559 23.55 -0.88 12.59
CA GLN A 559 24.31 -0.99 13.85
C GLN A 559 24.31 -2.40 14.47
N GLY A 560 23.51 -3.35 13.96
CA GLY A 560 23.36 -4.68 14.56
C GLY A 560 22.42 -4.74 15.77
N GLU A 561 21.70 -3.65 16.06
CA GLU A 561 20.65 -3.57 17.08
C GLU A 561 19.31 -4.09 16.53
N ASP A 562 19.32 -5.32 16.02
CA ASP A 562 18.20 -5.97 15.32
C ASP A 562 16.90 -5.94 16.14
N GLY A 563 16.98 -6.14 17.45
CA GLY A 563 15.81 -6.14 18.32
C GLY A 563 15.13 -4.77 18.42
N LYS A 564 15.91 -3.69 18.43
CA LYS A 564 15.36 -2.33 18.34
C LYS A 564 14.77 -2.06 16.97
N SER A 565 15.52 -2.41 15.91
CA SER A 565 15.07 -2.26 14.52
C SER A 565 13.72 -2.94 14.29
N PHE A 566 13.57 -4.17 14.79
CA PHE A 566 12.32 -4.93 14.72
C PHE A 566 11.19 -4.23 15.46
N LEU A 567 11.42 -3.80 16.70
CA LEU A 567 10.41 -3.15 17.53
C LEU A 567 10.08 -1.71 17.10
N MET A 568 10.75 -1.14 16.09
CA MET A 568 10.32 0.15 15.53
C MET A 568 9.04 0.03 14.68
N ASN A 569 8.85 -1.13 14.03
CA ASN A 569 7.76 -1.36 13.06
C ASN A 569 6.91 -2.60 13.36
N ASN A 570 7.30 -3.43 14.34
CA ASN A 570 6.62 -4.68 14.67
C ASN A 570 6.43 -4.83 16.17
N LYS A 571 5.58 -5.77 16.56
CA LYS A 571 5.26 -6.10 17.94
C LYS A 571 6.00 -7.35 18.41
N LEU A 572 6.16 -7.50 19.73
CA LEU A 572 6.73 -8.72 20.33
C LEU A 572 6.00 -9.99 19.88
N SER A 573 4.67 -9.94 19.82
CA SER A 573 3.85 -11.05 19.35
C SER A 573 4.10 -11.42 17.89
N ASP A 574 4.66 -10.53 17.06
CA ASP A 574 4.98 -10.83 15.65
C ASP A 574 6.18 -11.79 15.53
N LEU A 575 6.95 -12.00 16.60
CA LEU A 575 7.96 -13.07 16.68
C LEU A 575 7.34 -14.48 16.79
N GLN A 576 6.03 -14.62 16.66
CA GLN A 576 5.39 -15.93 16.47
C GLN A 576 5.92 -16.62 15.20
N TYR A 577 5.68 -17.93 15.08
CA TYR A 577 6.07 -18.73 13.89
C TYR A 577 7.60 -18.92 13.68
N ASN A 578 8.39 -18.78 14.75
CA ASN A 578 9.84 -19.08 14.83
C ASN A 578 10.74 -18.21 13.93
N PRO A 579 10.90 -16.93 14.24
CA PRO A 579 11.85 -16.05 13.57
C PRO A 579 13.30 -16.50 13.85
N ASN A 580 14.25 -15.99 13.06
CA ASN A 580 15.67 -16.33 13.23
C ASN A 580 16.11 -16.17 14.70
N SER A 581 16.79 -17.18 15.25
CA SER A 581 17.26 -17.20 16.63
C SER A 581 18.09 -15.96 17.01
N SER A 582 18.84 -15.38 16.07
CA SER A 582 19.59 -14.12 16.31
C SER A 582 18.67 -12.94 16.59
N LEU A 583 17.55 -12.82 15.85
CA LEU A 583 16.57 -11.76 16.06
C LEU A 583 15.84 -11.95 17.40
N VAL A 584 15.37 -13.17 17.69
CA VAL A 584 14.75 -13.50 18.98
C VAL A 584 15.65 -13.09 20.13
N LYS A 585 16.94 -13.44 20.03
CA LYS A 585 17.94 -13.12 21.04
C LYS A 585 18.13 -11.60 21.18
N SER A 586 18.21 -10.87 20.08
CA SER A 586 18.36 -9.41 20.10
C SER A 586 17.15 -8.71 20.75
N VAL A 587 15.92 -9.16 20.47
CA VAL A 587 14.70 -8.63 21.12
C VAL A 587 14.67 -9.00 22.61
N GLU A 588 15.08 -10.22 22.97
CA GLU A 588 15.20 -10.67 24.37
C GLU A 588 16.25 -9.86 25.15
N ASP A 589 17.39 -9.55 24.53
CA ASP A 589 18.45 -8.75 25.14
C ASP A 589 17.99 -7.30 25.35
N PHE A 590 17.27 -6.72 24.39
CA PHE A 590 16.62 -5.43 24.57
C PHE A 590 15.58 -5.47 25.71
N TYR A 591 14.73 -6.50 25.77
CA TYR A 591 13.78 -6.70 26.87
C TYR A 591 14.50 -6.68 28.24
N LYS A 592 15.61 -7.41 28.36
CA LYS A 592 16.38 -7.55 29.60
C LYS A 592 17.29 -6.36 29.95
N LYS A 593 17.48 -5.40 29.03
CA LYS A 593 18.26 -4.18 29.27
C LYS A 593 17.71 -3.39 30.49
N PRO A 594 18.47 -3.19 31.58
CA PRO A 594 17.96 -2.51 32.78
C PRO A 594 17.86 -0.99 32.63
N ASN A 595 18.85 -0.38 31.97
CA ASN A 595 18.97 1.07 31.83
C ASN A 595 18.50 1.51 30.43
N LYS A 596 17.20 1.41 30.19
CA LYS A 596 16.61 1.89 28.93
C LYS A 596 16.54 3.41 28.91
N THR A 597 16.88 4.06 27.79
CA THR A 597 16.70 5.50 27.58
C THR A 597 15.22 5.87 27.57
N GLN A 598 14.92 7.17 27.63
CA GLN A 598 13.53 7.63 27.57
C GLN A 598 12.87 7.25 26.23
N PHE A 599 13.63 7.31 25.12
CA PHE A 599 13.16 6.90 23.80
C PHE A 599 12.82 5.41 23.77
N GLU A 600 13.73 4.57 24.27
CA GLU A 600 13.53 3.12 24.36
C GLU A 600 12.29 2.77 25.19
N GLN A 601 12.06 3.46 26.31
CA GLN A 601 10.90 3.22 27.17
C GLN A 601 9.57 3.66 26.54
N GLN A 602 9.54 4.84 25.92
CA GLN A 602 8.29 5.46 25.47
C GLN A 602 7.90 5.09 24.04
N ILE A 603 8.84 4.64 23.22
CA ILE A 603 8.63 4.36 21.79
C ILE A 603 8.82 2.86 21.53
N ILE A 604 10.03 2.34 21.71
CA ILE A 604 10.39 0.96 21.32
C ILE A 604 9.69 -0.07 22.23
N ALA A 605 9.76 0.11 23.55
CA ALA A 605 9.18 -0.82 24.52
C ALA A 605 7.64 -0.86 24.48
N LYS A 606 6.96 0.16 23.91
CA LYS A 606 5.50 0.13 23.73
C LYS A 606 5.06 -0.94 22.72
N ASN A 607 5.95 -1.36 21.84
CA ASN A 607 5.69 -2.45 20.91
C ASN A 607 5.96 -3.84 21.52
N MET A 608 6.36 -3.92 22.79
CA MET A 608 6.29 -5.15 23.59
C MET A 608 4.83 -5.41 24.03
N ASP A 609 4.00 -5.77 23.06
CA ASP A 609 2.59 -6.05 23.28
C ASP A 609 2.36 -7.30 24.13
N ASN A 610 1.11 -7.50 24.56
CA ASN A 610 0.78 -8.51 25.55
C ASN A 610 0.85 -9.93 24.98
N VAL A 611 1.95 -10.63 25.28
CA VAL A 611 2.15 -12.07 25.02
C VAL A 611 1.93 -12.94 26.27
N GLY A 612 1.32 -12.39 27.33
CA GLY A 612 1.24 -13.03 28.64
C GLY A 612 2.55 -12.91 29.42
N ASN A 613 3.25 -14.03 29.63
CA ASN A 613 4.55 -14.03 30.30
C ASN A 613 5.68 -13.95 29.26
N ILE A 614 6.41 -12.84 29.23
CA ILE A 614 7.45 -12.55 28.21
C ILE A 614 8.63 -13.53 28.30
N ASP A 615 9.15 -13.83 29.50
CA ASP A 615 10.25 -14.80 29.66
C ASP A 615 9.85 -16.20 29.19
N ALA A 616 8.60 -16.59 29.48
CA ALA A 616 8.03 -17.85 29.01
C ALA A 616 7.82 -17.83 27.49
N PHE A 617 7.40 -16.71 26.90
CA PHE A 617 7.26 -16.54 25.45
C PHE A 617 8.59 -16.82 24.73
N PHE A 618 9.70 -16.18 25.14
CA PHE A 618 11.01 -16.46 24.54
C PHE A 618 11.44 -17.92 24.73
N SER A 619 11.23 -18.46 25.93
CA SER A 619 11.52 -19.88 26.22
C SER A 619 10.71 -20.83 25.32
N MET A 620 9.45 -20.50 25.03
CA MET A 620 8.61 -21.28 24.12
C MET A 620 9.15 -21.30 22.69
N ILE A 621 9.63 -20.16 22.15
CA ILE A 621 10.24 -20.11 20.81
C ILE A 621 11.44 -21.06 20.73
N TYR A 622 12.36 -20.96 21.69
CA TYR A 622 13.55 -21.79 21.71
C TYR A 622 13.24 -23.27 21.93
N GLY A 623 12.26 -23.57 22.78
CA GLY A 623 11.79 -24.93 23.05
C GLY A 623 11.16 -25.58 21.83
N ASP A 624 10.26 -24.87 21.15
CA ASP A 624 9.58 -25.33 19.92
C ASP A 624 10.58 -25.60 18.81
N ARG A 625 11.55 -24.70 18.61
CA ARG A 625 12.64 -24.92 17.65
C ARG A 625 13.48 -26.15 18.00
N ALA A 626 13.81 -26.36 19.27
CA ALA A 626 14.55 -27.55 19.72
C ALA A 626 13.76 -28.86 19.50
N MET A 627 12.44 -28.84 19.71
CA MET A 627 11.56 -29.98 19.40
C MET A 627 11.59 -30.34 17.92
N LYS A 628 11.46 -29.34 17.03
CA LYS A 628 11.55 -29.55 15.57
C LYS A 628 12.89 -30.15 15.14
N LEU A 629 13.97 -29.85 15.86
CA LEU A 629 15.32 -30.38 15.62
C LEU A 629 15.60 -31.72 16.33
N ALA A 630 14.61 -32.31 17.00
CA ALA A 630 14.73 -33.52 17.82
C ALA A 630 15.75 -33.44 18.97
N ASP A 631 16.04 -32.23 19.44
CA ASP A 631 16.86 -31.96 20.63
C ASP A 631 15.95 -31.82 21.87
N PHE A 632 15.37 -32.96 22.28
CA PHE A 632 14.35 -33.02 23.32
C PHE A 632 14.87 -32.59 24.69
N GLU A 633 16.15 -32.84 24.98
CA GLU A 633 16.82 -32.40 26.19
C GLU A 633 16.90 -30.86 26.27
N LYS A 634 17.27 -30.22 25.16
CA LYS A 634 17.27 -28.75 25.07
C LYS A 634 15.85 -28.19 25.12
N ALA A 635 14.90 -28.80 24.42
CA ALA A 635 13.50 -28.40 24.46
C ALA A 635 12.94 -28.42 25.88
N LYS A 636 13.16 -29.52 26.61
CA LYS A 636 12.79 -29.64 28.02
C LYS A 636 13.34 -28.48 28.86
N SER A 637 14.64 -28.17 28.73
CA SER A 637 15.28 -27.10 29.51
C SER A 637 14.64 -25.71 29.32
N TYR A 638 14.04 -25.47 28.16
CA TYR A 638 13.28 -24.26 27.90
C TYR A 638 11.83 -24.35 28.38
N TYR A 639 11.15 -25.47 28.18
CA TYR A 639 9.78 -25.65 28.68
C TYR A 639 9.69 -25.64 30.21
N GLU A 640 10.74 -26.02 30.93
CA GLU A 640 10.86 -25.85 32.38
C GLU A 640 10.79 -24.36 32.78
N LYS A 641 11.36 -23.46 31.97
CA LYS A 641 11.30 -22.00 32.18
C LYS A 641 9.96 -21.41 31.74
N ALA A 642 9.17 -22.13 30.94
CA ALA A 642 7.91 -21.68 30.37
C ALA A 642 6.65 -22.25 31.07
N GLN A 643 6.76 -22.88 32.24
CA GLN A 643 5.62 -23.54 32.90
C GLN A 643 4.40 -22.64 33.18
N GLY A 644 4.64 -21.32 33.29
CA GLY A 644 3.62 -20.29 33.48
C GLY A 644 3.01 -19.74 32.17
N PHE A 645 3.36 -20.30 31.01
CA PHE A 645 2.81 -19.85 29.73
C PHE A 645 1.35 -20.27 29.57
N ALA A 646 0.44 -19.29 29.54
CA ALA A 646 -0.99 -19.52 29.38
C ALA A 646 -1.46 -19.53 27.91
N GLY A 647 -0.51 -19.43 26.96
CA GLY A 647 -0.79 -19.12 25.57
C GLY A 647 -0.75 -17.61 25.31
N ILE A 648 -0.60 -17.26 24.03
CA ILE A 648 -0.65 -15.86 23.60
C ILE A 648 -2.10 -15.40 23.67
N PRO A 649 -2.41 -14.24 24.29
CA PRO A 649 -3.76 -13.68 24.29
C PRO A 649 -4.30 -13.53 22.87
N ARG A 650 -5.45 -14.14 22.58
CA ARG A 650 -6.12 -14.10 21.27
C ARG A 650 -7.50 -13.46 21.41
N MET A 651 -8.01 -12.91 20.31
CA MET A 651 -9.33 -12.28 20.24
C MET A 651 -10.25 -13.07 19.30
N ASN A 652 -11.53 -13.16 19.66
CA ASN A 652 -12.62 -13.61 18.80
C ASN A 652 -13.27 -12.39 18.16
N TYR A 653 -13.51 -12.47 16.85
CA TYR A 653 -14.15 -11.43 16.05
C TYR A 653 -15.51 -11.94 15.60
N ASP A 654 -16.57 -11.48 16.28
CA ASP A 654 -17.94 -11.86 15.94
C ASP A 654 -18.60 -10.72 15.14
N TRP A 655 -18.90 -10.98 13.88
CA TRP A 655 -19.65 -10.04 13.04
C TRP A 655 -21.15 -10.22 13.29
N THR A 656 -21.81 -9.15 13.73
CA THR A 656 -23.26 -9.11 13.96
C THR A 656 -23.90 -7.99 13.13
N ASP A 657 -25.23 -7.99 12.99
CA ASP A 657 -25.99 -6.91 12.35
C ASP A 657 -25.75 -5.52 13.00
N LYS A 658 -25.15 -5.50 14.20
CA LYS A 658 -24.80 -4.30 14.97
C LYS A 658 -23.31 -3.92 14.89
N GLY A 659 -22.56 -4.58 14.02
CA GLY A 659 -21.12 -4.39 13.83
C GLY A 659 -20.26 -5.50 14.45
N GLU A 660 -18.95 -5.24 14.46
CA GLU A 660 -17.92 -6.15 14.97
C GLU A 660 -17.88 -6.15 16.51
N LYS A 661 -17.95 -7.34 17.09
CA LYS A 661 -17.76 -7.56 18.52
C LYS A 661 -16.44 -8.31 18.74
N ILE A 662 -15.46 -7.63 19.34
CA ILE A 662 -14.17 -8.21 19.69
C ILE A 662 -14.20 -8.68 21.15
N THR A 663 -13.94 -9.95 21.41
CA THR A 663 -13.86 -10.51 22.78
C THR A 663 -12.59 -11.33 22.99
N PRO A 664 -11.98 -11.34 24.19
CA PRO A 664 -10.85 -12.23 24.46
C PRO A 664 -11.22 -13.70 24.33
N LYS A 665 -10.44 -14.49 23.58
CA LYS A 665 -10.62 -15.94 23.44
C LYS A 665 -10.43 -16.60 24.81
N GLN A 666 -11.45 -17.33 25.24
CA GLN A 666 -11.40 -18.22 26.40
C GLN A 666 -11.25 -19.65 25.88
N TYR A 667 -10.21 -20.36 26.34
CA TYR A 667 -9.99 -21.75 25.97
C TYR A 667 -10.90 -22.66 26.80
N ALA A 668 -11.57 -23.60 26.15
CA ALA A 668 -12.37 -24.61 26.84
C ALA A 668 -11.47 -25.57 27.64
N ALA A 669 -12.05 -26.23 28.65
CA ALA A 669 -11.32 -27.26 29.40
C ALA A 669 -10.91 -28.40 28.44
N GLY A 670 -9.62 -28.70 28.38
CA GLY A 670 -9.06 -29.71 27.47
C GLY A 670 -8.79 -29.20 26.04
N GLU A 671 -8.98 -27.91 25.76
CA GLU A 671 -8.57 -27.29 24.50
C GLU A 671 -7.08 -26.93 24.53
N TYR A 672 -6.35 -27.27 23.47
CA TYR A 672 -4.94 -26.91 23.33
C TYR A 672 -4.77 -25.39 23.26
N ASN A 673 -3.99 -24.83 24.19
CA ASN A 673 -3.79 -23.39 24.33
C ASN A 673 -2.40 -22.89 23.84
N GLY A 674 -1.65 -23.73 23.13
CA GLY A 674 -0.26 -23.46 22.76
C GLY A 674 0.78 -24.06 23.70
N PHE A 675 0.39 -24.63 24.85
CA PHE A 675 1.31 -25.27 25.82
C PHE A 675 0.78 -26.57 26.44
N ARG A 676 -0.50 -26.63 26.81
CA ARG A 676 -1.13 -27.76 27.53
C ARG A 676 -2.20 -28.45 26.69
N ASP A 677 -2.63 -29.63 27.13
CA ASP A 677 -3.70 -30.43 26.53
C ASP A 677 -3.39 -31.04 25.16
N ILE A 678 -2.09 -31.28 24.90
CA ILE A 678 -1.61 -32.02 23.73
C ILE A 678 -2.04 -33.48 23.84
N SER A 679 -2.80 -33.96 22.85
CA SER A 679 -3.24 -35.35 22.76
C SER A 679 -2.06 -36.31 22.51
N ASN A 680 -2.09 -37.49 23.12
CA ASN A 680 -1.13 -38.55 22.79
C ASN A 680 -1.30 -39.11 21.36
N LEU A 681 -2.40 -38.79 20.68
CA LEU A 681 -2.56 -39.06 19.25
C LEU A 681 -1.50 -38.38 18.38
N VAL A 682 -0.73 -37.42 18.91
CA VAL A 682 0.49 -36.90 18.27
C VAL A 682 1.51 -38.00 17.97
N PHE A 683 1.54 -39.08 18.75
CA PHE A 683 2.37 -40.26 18.50
C PHE A 683 1.69 -41.30 17.58
N GLY A 684 0.43 -41.06 17.22
CA GLY A 684 -0.39 -41.92 16.38
C GLY A 684 -0.05 -41.84 14.90
N HIS A 685 -0.91 -42.42 14.07
CA HIS A 685 -0.80 -42.37 12.61
C HIS A 685 -2.08 -41.85 11.97
N ASN A 686 -1.91 -41.26 10.79
CA ASN A 686 -3.01 -40.70 10.02
C ASN A 686 -3.83 -41.80 9.33
N VAL A 687 -5.15 -41.71 9.43
CA VAL A 687 -6.10 -42.63 8.76
C VAL A 687 -6.65 -42.00 7.48
N TRP A 688 -6.85 -40.68 7.46
CA TRP A 688 -7.26 -39.88 6.30
C TRP A 688 -6.87 -38.40 6.49
N GLU A 689 -6.60 -37.70 5.39
CA GLU A 689 -6.17 -36.29 5.44
C GLU A 689 -7.37 -35.33 5.55
N SER A 690 -7.75 -34.99 6.79
CA SER A 690 -8.67 -33.89 7.10
C SER A 690 -8.15 -33.08 8.28
N PHE A 691 -7.78 -31.82 8.03
CA PHE A 691 -7.23 -30.93 9.07
C PHE A 691 -8.29 -30.08 9.78
N GLY A 692 -9.51 -30.05 9.24
CA GLY A 692 -10.67 -29.42 9.89
C GLY A 692 -11.52 -30.40 10.72
N SER A 693 -11.32 -31.71 10.54
CA SER A 693 -11.98 -32.74 11.36
C SER A 693 -11.34 -32.85 12.74
N PRO A 694 -12.07 -33.32 13.77
CA PRO A 694 -11.51 -33.67 15.07
C PRO A 694 -10.35 -34.67 14.98
N GLU A 695 -9.42 -34.59 15.93
CA GLU A 695 -8.23 -35.45 15.94
C GLU A 695 -8.55 -36.94 16.01
N THR A 696 -9.65 -37.30 16.68
CA THR A 696 -10.11 -38.69 16.83
C THR A 696 -10.71 -39.26 15.55
N GLU A 697 -11.02 -38.43 14.56
CA GLU A 697 -11.48 -38.87 13.24
C GLU A 697 -10.31 -39.02 12.28
N SER A 698 -9.30 -38.12 12.36
CA SER A 698 -8.16 -38.12 11.45
C SER A 698 -7.03 -39.04 11.89
N MET A 699 -6.85 -39.24 13.20
CA MET A 699 -5.70 -39.96 13.77
C MET A 699 -6.14 -41.22 14.53
N GLU A 700 -5.34 -42.27 14.43
CA GLU A 700 -5.48 -43.50 15.21
C GLU A 700 -4.27 -43.68 16.15
N ALA A 701 -4.54 -44.13 17.38
CA ALA A 701 -3.51 -44.33 18.40
C ALA A 701 -2.66 -45.57 18.09
N GLU A 702 -1.35 -45.50 18.38
CA GLU A 702 -0.50 -46.68 18.45
C GLU A 702 -0.62 -47.34 19.84
N ASP A 703 -0.04 -48.54 20.01
CA ASP A 703 -0.02 -49.21 21.31
C ASP A 703 0.97 -48.55 22.29
N TYR A 704 0.41 -47.86 23.29
CA TYR A 704 1.17 -47.20 24.35
C TYR A 704 1.36 -48.05 25.61
N SER A 705 0.82 -49.28 25.66
CA SER A 705 0.77 -50.10 26.88
C SER A 705 2.14 -50.34 27.52
N VAL A 706 3.19 -50.42 26.71
CA VAL A 706 4.58 -50.63 27.14
C VAL A 706 5.32 -49.32 27.52
N PHE A 707 4.65 -48.17 27.37
CA PHE A 707 5.14 -46.81 27.63
C PHE A 707 4.20 -46.06 28.61
N PRO A 708 4.11 -46.48 29.88
CA PRO A 708 3.14 -45.94 30.85
C PRO A 708 3.35 -44.46 31.19
N PHE A 709 4.47 -43.87 30.80
CA PHE A 709 4.76 -42.44 30.97
C PHE A 709 4.10 -41.56 29.89
N ILE A 710 3.55 -42.14 28.81
CA ILE A 710 2.76 -41.41 27.81
C ILE A 710 1.35 -41.22 28.35
N LYS A 711 1.03 -39.99 28.76
CA LYS A 711 -0.31 -39.62 29.26
C LYS A 711 -1.24 -39.32 28.10
N SER A 712 -2.56 -39.48 28.28
CA SER A 712 -3.56 -39.16 27.26
C SER A 712 -3.55 -37.69 26.83
N ARG A 713 -3.31 -36.78 27.78
CA ARG A 713 -3.08 -35.35 27.59
C ARG A 713 -1.77 -34.96 28.27
N MET A 714 -0.96 -34.17 27.58
CA MET A 714 0.34 -33.69 28.06
C MET A 714 0.46 -32.19 27.81
N ASN A 715 1.27 -31.51 28.62
CA ASN A 715 1.85 -30.24 28.23
C ASN A 715 3.19 -30.44 27.50
N LYS A 716 3.76 -29.38 26.91
CA LYS A 716 5.03 -29.47 26.17
C LYS A 716 6.21 -29.97 27.01
N LEU A 717 6.26 -29.67 28.30
CA LEU A 717 7.29 -30.20 29.21
C LEU A 717 7.14 -31.71 29.38
N GLU A 718 5.94 -32.19 29.67
CA GLU A 718 5.64 -33.62 29.80
C GLU A 718 5.87 -34.38 28.48
N LEU A 719 5.54 -33.75 27.35
CA LEU A 719 5.81 -34.29 26.02
C LEU A 719 7.31 -34.43 25.75
N ALA A 720 8.10 -33.42 26.08
CA ALA A 720 9.56 -33.48 25.99
C ALA A 720 10.14 -34.58 26.90
N ASP A 721 9.63 -34.71 28.12
CA ASP A 721 10.01 -35.79 29.04
C ASP A 721 9.69 -37.19 28.49
N ALA A 722 8.51 -37.36 27.90
CA ALA A 722 8.12 -38.61 27.25
C ALA A 722 9.04 -38.94 26.07
N LEU A 723 9.39 -37.94 25.24
CA LEU A 723 10.31 -38.11 24.11
C LEU A 723 11.74 -38.44 24.53
N ILE A 724 12.26 -37.84 25.61
CA ILE A 724 13.57 -38.21 26.17
C ILE A 724 13.58 -39.69 26.60
N GLN A 725 12.51 -40.15 27.26
CA GLN A 725 12.37 -41.55 27.67
C GLN A 725 12.25 -42.49 26.46
N LEU A 726 11.43 -42.13 25.46
CA LEU A 726 11.34 -42.88 24.20
C LEU A 726 12.69 -42.94 23.49
N LYS A 727 13.41 -41.82 23.38
CA LYS A 727 14.73 -41.75 22.75
C LYS A 727 15.72 -42.66 23.45
N LYS A 728 15.72 -42.70 24.79
CA LYS A 728 16.53 -43.64 25.57
C LYS A 728 16.16 -45.10 25.28
N ILE A 729 14.87 -45.44 25.27
CA ILE A 729 14.40 -46.82 24.98
C ILE A 729 14.72 -47.22 23.54
N SER A 730 14.60 -46.28 22.60
CA SER A 730 14.89 -46.51 21.19
C SER A 730 16.31 -47.03 20.96
N ASN A 731 17.27 -46.73 21.85
CA ASN A 731 18.65 -47.22 21.78
C ASN A 731 18.82 -48.73 22.03
N GLY A 732 17.76 -49.42 22.45
CA GLY A 732 17.73 -50.88 22.52
C GLY A 732 17.73 -51.57 21.15
N THR A 733 17.54 -52.88 21.17
CA THR A 733 17.59 -53.76 19.97
C THR A 733 16.40 -54.71 19.86
N ASP A 734 15.35 -54.48 20.66
CA ASP A 734 14.15 -55.31 20.74
C ASP A 734 12.92 -54.63 20.11
N GLU A 735 11.77 -55.32 20.15
CA GLU A 735 10.48 -54.78 19.66
C GLU A 735 10.03 -53.53 20.41
N LYS A 736 10.41 -53.40 21.70
CA LYS A 736 10.11 -52.20 22.48
C LYS A 736 10.88 -51.00 21.95
N ALA A 737 12.15 -51.19 21.58
CA ALA A 737 12.96 -50.17 20.90
C ALA A 737 12.41 -49.85 19.50
N ALA A 738 11.87 -50.85 18.79
CA ALA A 738 11.18 -50.64 17.50
C ALA A 738 9.97 -49.71 17.65
N ALA A 739 9.06 -50.03 18.57
CA ALA A 739 7.88 -49.23 18.87
C ALA A 739 8.26 -47.82 19.33
N ALA A 740 9.23 -47.68 20.24
CA ALA A 740 9.69 -46.37 20.70
C ALA A 740 10.24 -45.51 19.55
N SER A 741 11.00 -46.11 18.64
CA SER A 741 11.51 -45.41 17.46
C SER A 741 10.37 -44.95 16.55
N GLN A 742 9.36 -45.79 16.33
CA GLN A 742 8.20 -45.42 15.51
C GLN A 742 7.42 -44.25 16.10
N LEU A 743 7.16 -44.25 17.42
CA LEU A 743 6.44 -43.15 18.08
C LEU A 743 7.18 -41.81 17.94
N ILE A 744 8.51 -41.80 18.06
CA ILE A 744 9.32 -40.58 17.83
C ILE A 744 9.21 -40.13 16.37
N GLY A 745 9.31 -41.06 15.42
CA GLY A 745 9.13 -40.78 14.00
C GLY A 745 7.76 -40.17 13.70
N ASN A 746 6.71 -40.74 14.29
CA ASN A 746 5.32 -40.26 14.18
C ASN A 746 5.18 -38.84 14.69
N LEU A 747 5.70 -38.52 15.88
CA LEU A 747 5.63 -37.15 16.39
C LEU A 747 6.32 -36.17 15.44
N LEU A 748 7.54 -36.47 14.99
CA LEU A 748 8.30 -35.60 14.09
C LEU A 748 7.57 -35.38 12.76
N TYR A 749 6.95 -36.42 12.20
CA TYR A 749 6.13 -36.30 10.98
C TYR A 749 4.82 -35.54 11.23
N ASN A 750 4.10 -35.90 12.30
CA ASN A 750 2.79 -35.34 12.61
C ASN A 750 2.85 -33.86 12.98
N THR A 751 4.00 -33.34 13.41
CA THR A 751 4.22 -31.90 13.66
C THR A 751 4.94 -31.17 12.52
N SER A 752 5.15 -31.83 11.38
CA SER A 752 5.66 -31.19 10.15
C SER A 752 4.53 -30.48 9.39
N SER A 753 4.84 -29.72 8.35
CA SER A 753 3.88 -29.06 7.45
C SER A 753 2.84 -30.02 6.85
N LEU A 754 3.19 -31.30 6.69
CA LEU A 754 2.27 -32.35 6.22
C LEU A 754 1.42 -32.99 7.32
N GLY A 755 1.81 -32.86 8.58
CA GLY A 755 1.21 -33.56 9.69
C GLY A 755 -0.02 -32.87 10.28
N TYR A 756 -0.90 -33.65 10.92
CA TYR A 756 -2.13 -33.14 11.54
C TYR A 756 -1.86 -32.20 12.73
N TYR A 757 -0.74 -32.35 13.43
CA TYR A 757 -0.34 -31.58 14.62
C TYR A 757 0.69 -30.48 14.31
N ARG A 758 0.74 -29.98 13.06
CA ARG A 758 1.69 -28.96 12.58
C ARG A 758 1.76 -27.68 13.41
N GLN A 759 0.69 -27.33 14.11
CA GLN A 759 0.59 -26.15 14.95
C GLN A 759 1.43 -26.21 16.23
N LEU A 760 1.80 -27.42 16.69
CA LEU A 760 2.33 -27.62 18.04
C LEU A 760 3.63 -26.87 18.30
N PHE A 761 4.54 -26.79 17.32
CA PHE A 761 5.88 -26.22 17.49
C PHE A 761 6.12 -24.97 16.64
N VAL A 762 5.07 -24.19 16.41
CA VAL A 762 5.12 -22.91 15.69
C VAL A 762 4.34 -21.80 16.41
N MET A 763 4.07 -21.99 17.71
CA MET A 763 3.26 -21.09 18.56
C MET A 763 1.84 -20.80 18.05
N ASP A 764 1.29 -21.72 17.26
CA ASP A 764 -0.10 -21.67 16.85
C ASP A 764 -0.96 -22.62 17.70
N ILE A 765 -2.28 -22.51 17.58
CA ILE A 765 -3.24 -23.26 18.42
C ILE A 765 -4.12 -24.23 17.64
N ASP A 766 -4.19 -24.10 16.31
CA ASP A 766 -5.05 -24.92 15.47
C ASP A 766 -4.51 -25.10 14.03
N ASN A 767 -5.30 -25.78 13.21
CA ASN A 767 -5.00 -26.08 11.80
C ASN A 767 -5.56 -25.04 10.80
N SER A 768 -5.98 -23.85 11.24
CA SER A 768 -6.39 -22.78 10.32
C SER A 768 -5.31 -22.47 9.28
N ASN A 769 -5.64 -21.96 8.09
CA ASN A 769 -4.63 -21.66 7.06
C ASN A 769 -3.61 -20.61 7.55
N GLY A 770 -2.35 -20.73 7.13
CA GLY A 770 -1.28 -19.81 7.46
C GLY A 770 0.10 -20.35 7.08
N GLY A 771 1.16 -19.68 7.51
CA GLY A 771 2.54 -20.00 7.13
C GLY A 771 3.04 -21.42 7.43
N LYS A 772 2.40 -22.12 8.38
CA LYS A 772 2.75 -23.49 8.75
C LYS A 772 2.60 -24.53 7.63
N TYR A 773 1.93 -24.17 6.54
CA TYR A 773 1.76 -25.00 5.33
C TYR A 773 2.86 -24.77 4.28
N ASP A 774 3.76 -23.82 4.48
CA ASP A 774 4.71 -23.36 3.47
C ASP A 774 5.89 -24.33 3.27
N PHE A 775 6.22 -24.64 2.01
CA PHE A 775 7.38 -25.48 1.62
C PHE A 775 8.56 -24.71 1.00
N TRP A 776 8.38 -23.42 0.72
CA TRP A 776 9.26 -22.62 -0.15
C TRP A 776 10.43 -21.93 0.56
N ASN A 777 10.38 -21.71 1.88
CA ASN A 777 11.42 -20.93 2.57
C ASN A 777 12.64 -21.78 2.99
N THR A 778 13.35 -22.38 2.04
CA THR A 778 14.40 -23.37 2.32
C THR A 778 15.80 -22.83 2.60
N ASP A 779 16.06 -21.56 2.28
CA ASP A 779 17.45 -21.08 2.18
C ASP A 779 18.00 -20.44 3.47
N ARG A 780 17.25 -20.42 4.59
CA ARG A 780 17.69 -19.92 5.92
C ARG A 780 18.35 -18.53 5.88
N LYS A 781 18.10 -17.72 4.85
CA LYS A 781 18.63 -16.35 4.76
C LYS A 781 17.65 -15.40 5.43
N ASN A 782 18.18 -14.41 6.14
CA ASN A 782 17.39 -13.26 6.57
C ASN A 782 16.94 -12.51 5.30
N PRO A 783 15.66 -12.47 4.94
CA PRO A 783 15.23 -11.76 3.73
C PRO A 783 15.21 -10.24 3.94
N TYR A 784 15.33 -9.78 5.19
CA TYR A 784 15.41 -8.35 5.50
C TYR A 784 16.81 -7.84 5.20
N LYS A 785 16.87 -6.88 4.29
CA LYS A 785 18.11 -6.20 3.91
C LYS A 785 18.27 -4.82 4.55
N TYR A 786 17.17 -4.12 4.81
CA TYR A 786 17.20 -2.73 5.26
C TYR A 786 16.72 -2.56 6.71
N TYR A 787 15.63 -3.24 7.06
CA TYR A 787 14.98 -3.25 8.38
C TYR A 787 13.82 -4.28 8.33
N TYR A 788 13.14 -4.52 9.46
CA TYR A 788 12.15 -5.60 9.61
C TYR A 788 10.68 -5.20 9.33
N LYS A 789 10.39 -4.15 8.56
CA LYS A 789 8.97 -3.75 8.31
C LYS A 789 8.24 -4.80 7.49
N ASN A 790 6.92 -4.88 7.67
CA ASN A 790 6.04 -5.91 7.12
C ASN A 790 6.41 -7.31 7.59
N PHE A 791 6.74 -7.47 8.87
CA PHE A 791 7.30 -8.72 9.35
C PHE A 791 6.40 -9.94 9.11
N LEU A 792 5.09 -9.72 9.15
CA LEU A 792 4.08 -10.77 9.01
C LEU A 792 3.73 -11.13 7.56
N ASP A 793 4.18 -10.35 6.56
CA ASP A 793 3.88 -10.61 5.14
C ASP A 793 4.62 -11.84 4.61
N THR A 794 5.56 -12.38 5.38
CA THR A 794 6.34 -13.57 5.03
C THR A 794 6.45 -14.50 6.23
N THR A 795 6.40 -15.80 5.96
CA THR A 795 6.55 -16.83 6.99
C THR A 795 8.00 -17.23 7.18
N TYR A 796 8.43 -17.36 8.44
CA TYR A 796 9.82 -17.66 8.82
C TYR A 796 10.06 -19.05 9.39
N ILE A 797 9.05 -19.93 9.28
CA ILE A 797 9.14 -21.30 9.77
C ILE A 797 10.26 -22.03 9.01
N GLU A 798 11.29 -22.47 9.73
CA GLU A 798 12.33 -23.33 9.15
C GLU A 798 11.69 -24.59 8.54
N PRO A 799 12.09 -25.00 7.32
CA PRO A 799 11.56 -26.20 6.69
C PRO A 799 11.80 -27.43 7.57
N ASP A 800 10.83 -28.33 7.58
CA ASP A 800 10.95 -29.54 8.37
C ASP A 800 12.05 -30.45 7.85
N ASN A 801 12.83 -31.01 8.77
CA ASN A 801 13.83 -32.01 8.43
C ASN A 801 13.20 -33.41 8.45
N PHE A 802 12.57 -33.81 7.34
CA PHE A 802 11.94 -35.12 7.19
C PHE A 802 12.92 -36.29 7.38
N ASP A 803 14.23 -36.08 7.22
CA ASP A 803 15.23 -37.13 7.49
C ASP A 803 15.27 -37.52 8.97
N LEU A 804 14.90 -36.63 9.90
CA LEU A 804 14.80 -36.98 11.33
C LEU A 804 13.74 -38.08 11.53
N ALA A 805 12.54 -37.90 11.00
CA ALA A 805 11.48 -38.90 11.08
C ALA A 805 11.88 -40.20 10.36
N ILE A 806 12.42 -40.10 9.14
CA ILE A 806 12.87 -41.26 8.35
C ILE A 806 13.92 -42.09 9.11
N ASN A 807 14.90 -41.46 9.77
CA ASN A 807 15.93 -42.17 10.53
C ASN A 807 15.34 -43.01 11.68
N TYR A 808 14.38 -42.45 12.41
CA TYR A 808 13.68 -43.19 13.46
C TYR A 808 12.82 -44.33 12.90
N TYR A 809 12.12 -44.10 11.79
CA TYR A 809 11.36 -45.14 11.13
C TYR A 809 12.23 -46.26 10.55
N GLN A 810 13.39 -45.95 9.97
CA GLN A 810 14.35 -46.96 9.51
C GLN A 810 14.77 -47.89 10.65
N LYS A 811 14.98 -47.33 11.85
CA LYS A 811 15.29 -48.11 13.05
C LYS A 811 14.11 -48.98 13.47
N ALA A 812 12.90 -48.44 13.48
CA ALA A 812 11.68 -49.20 13.76
C ALA A 812 11.50 -50.36 12.75
N LEU A 813 11.67 -50.10 11.46
CA LEU A 813 11.57 -51.08 10.39
C LEU A 813 12.61 -52.21 10.54
N LYS A 814 13.85 -51.87 10.91
CA LYS A 814 14.91 -52.86 11.12
C LYS A 814 14.61 -53.81 12.28
N LEU A 815 14.04 -53.29 13.37
CA LEU A 815 13.81 -54.05 14.61
C LEU A 815 12.46 -54.78 14.66
N SER A 816 11.48 -54.33 13.87
CA SER A 816 10.14 -54.94 13.81
C SER A 816 10.15 -56.32 13.13
N LYS A 817 9.59 -57.33 13.79
CA LYS A 817 9.42 -58.70 13.26
C LYS A 817 8.07 -58.91 12.57
N ASN A 818 7.04 -58.17 12.97
CA ASN A 818 5.70 -58.30 12.41
C ASN A 818 5.63 -57.68 10.99
N LYS A 819 5.19 -58.46 10.01
CA LYS A 819 5.12 -58.04 8.59
C LYS A 819 4.12 -56.89 8.35
N GLU A 820 2.97 -56.88 9.05
CA GLU A 820 2.01 -55.76 9.00
C GLU A 820 2.61 -54.49 9.59
N GLN A 821 3.29 -54.59 10.73
CA GLN A 821 3.92 -53.43 11.36
C GLN A 821 5.02 -52.83 10.46
N ARG A 822 5.83 -53.69 9.82
CA ARG A 822 6.83 -53.26 8.85
C ARG A 822 6.21 -52.53 7.66
N ALA A 823 5.07 -53.01 7.16
CA ALA A 823 4.34 -52.33 6.08
C ALA A 823 3.85 -50.94 6.52
N ARG A 824 3.30 -50.80 7.74
CA ARG A 824 2.85 -49.51 8.30
C ARG A 824 4.00 -48.53 8.46
N VAL A 825 5.12 -48.95 9.06
CA VAL A 825 6.32 -48.12 9.22
C VAL A 825 6.86 -47.69 7.86
N LEU A 826 6.86 -48.58 6.87
CA LEU A 826 7.34 -48.26 5.53
C LEU A 826 6.43 -47.26 4.80
N PHE A 827 5.12 -47.31 5.03
CA PHE A 827 4.20 -46.26 4.57
C PHE A 827 4.49 -44.91 5.23
N GLN A 828 4.69 -44.88 6.55
CA GLN A 828 5.06 -43.66 7.28
C GLN A 828 6.38 -43.05 6.75
N MET A 829 7.37 -43.90 6.42
CA MET A 829 8.60 -43.48 5.75
C MET A 829 8.34 -42.88 4.36
N ALA A 830 7.44 -43.49 3.58
CA ALA A 830 7.07 -42.99 2.26
C ALA A 830 6.38 -41.62 2.33
N SER A 831 5.53 -41.40 3.34
CA SER A 831 4.90 -40.10 3.57
C SER A 831 5.93 -39.02 3.94
N ALA A 832 6.92 -39.35 4.79
CA ALA A 832 8.01 -38.42 5.08
C ALA A 832 8.91 -38.16 3.84
N GLU A 833 9.16 -39.17 3.00
CA GLU A 833 9.88 -39.02 1.73
C GLU A 833 9.12 -38.10 0.75
N GLN A 834 7.79 -38.15 0.75
CA GLN A 834 6.95 -37.24 -0.03
C GLN A 834 7.09 -35.78 0.43
N GLY A 835 7.24 -35.52 1.73
CA GLY A 835 7.58 -34.19 2.25
C GLY A 835 8.89 -33.64 1.68
N LYS A 836 9.91 -34.49 1.54
CA LYS A 836 11.18 -34.11 0.88
C LYS A 836 10.98 -33.77 -0.60
N TYR A 837 10.05 -34.42 -1.28
CA TYR A 837 9.71 -34.07 -2.67
C TYR A 837 9.05 -32.69 -2.75
N TYR A 838 8.09 -32.37 -1.88
CA TYR A 838 7.44 -31.06 -1.90
C TYR A 838 8.41 -29.92 -1.62
N GLN A 839 9.40 -30.13 -0.74
CA GLN A 839 10.51 -29.18 -0.54
C GLN A 839 11.37 -29.04 -1.80
N TYR A 840 11.65 -30.15 -2.50
CA TYR A 840 12.37 -30.11 -3.77
C TYR A 840 11.58 -29.36 -4.85
N GLU A 841 10.29 -29.67 -5.01
CA GLU A 841 9.39 -29.03 -5.97
C GLU A 841 9.30 -27.52 -5.72
N ALA A 842 9.10 -27.10 -4.47
CA ALA A 842 9.06 -25.68 -4.11
C ALA A 842 10.37 -24.95 -4.43
N LYS A 843 11.52 -25.61 -4.24
CA LYS A 843 12.85 -25.03 -4.58
C LYS A 843 13.12 -24.97 -6.09
N ASN A 844 12.43 -25.79 -6.88
CA ASN A 844 12.62 -25.88 -8.32
C ASN A 844 11.36 -25.43 -9.07
N ALA A 845 10.62 -24.47 -8.53
CA ALA A 845 9.43 -23.91 -9.18
C ALA A 845 9.77 -23.26 -10.52
N SER A 846 8.83 -23.37 -11.47
CA SER A 846 8.93 -22.79 -12.81
C SER A 846 9.17 -21.27 -12.75
N GLN A 847 10.19 -20.80 -13.45
CA GLN A 847 10.49 -19.37 -13.65
C GLN A 847 10.04 -18.89 -15.04
N ILE A 848 9.09 -19.62 -15.65
CA ILE A 848 8.62 -19.34 -17.01
C ILE A 848 7.58 -18.22 -16.94
N SER A 849 7.84 -17.12 -17.63
CA SER A 849 6.88 -16.01 -17.70
C SER A 849 5.60 -16.43 -18.42
N TYR A 850 4.44 -16.01 -17.89
CA TYR A 850 3.14 -16.27 -18.50
C TYR A 850 2.99 -15.62 -19.89
N SER A 851 3.77 -14.56 -20.16
CA SER A 851 3.81 -13.88 -21.46
C SER A 851 4.68 -14.59 -22.51
N ASP A 852 5.38 -15.67 -22.14
CA ASP A 852 6.15 -16.48 -23.09
C ASP A 852 5.20 -17.18 -24.08
N PRO A 853 5.38 -17.00 -25.42
CA PRO A 853 4.52 -17.62 -26.42
C PRO A 853 4.46 -19.16 -26.36
N GLN A 854 5.44 -19.81 -25.71
CA GLN A 854 5.51 -21.25 -25.50
C GLN A 854 5.27 -21.66 -24.04
N TYR A 855 4.67 -20.79 -23.21
CA TYR A 855 4.42 -21.02 -21.79
C TYR A 855 3.87 -22.43 -21.53
N SER A 856 2.80 -22.83 -22.22
CA SER A 856 2.16 -24.15 -22.00
C SER A 856 3.07 -25.34 -22.30
N GLU A 857 3.89 -25.28 -23.34
CA GLU A 857 4.80 -26.38 -23.70
C GLU A 857 5.95 -26.50 -22.70
N LYS A 858 6.53 -25.35 -22.30
CA LYS A 858 7.62 -25.30 -21.34
C LYS A 858 7.17 -25.70 -19.94
N GLU A 859 5.98 -25.26 -19.53
CA GLU A 859 5.38 -25.65 -18.25
C GLU A 859 5.08 -27.15 -18.21
N GLN A 860 4.56 -27.71 -19.31
CA GLN A 860 4.35 -29.15 -19.42
C GLN A 860 5.65 -29.95 -19.37
N ALA A 861 6.71 -29.47 -20.03
CA ALA A 861 8.03 -30.09 -19.98
C ALA A 861 8.63 -30.05 -18.57
N HIS A 862 8.50 -28.91 -17.88
CA HIS A 862 8.95 -28.75 -16.50
C HIS A 862 8.19 -29.69 -15.54
N GLN A 863 6.87 -29.76 -15.66
CA GLN A 863 6.06 -30.70 -14.87
C GLN A 863 6.44 -32.17 -15.13
N ALA A 864 6.77 -32.52 -16.38
CA ALA A 864 7.23 -33.86 -16.73
C ALA A 864 8.61 -34.19 -16.10
N GLU A 865 9.50 -33.21 -16.00
CA GLU A 865 10.77 -33.32 -15.30
C GLU A 865 10.56 -33.56 -13.80
N LEU A 866 9.73 -32.74 -13.15
CA LEU A 866 9.36 -32.90 -11.73
C LEU A 866 8.76 -34.27 -11.46
N ASP A 867 7.83 -34.72 -12.32
CA ASP A 867 7.23 -36.05 -12.24
C ASP A 867 8.27 -37.17 -12.34
N ASN A 868 9.26 -37.04 -13.22
CA ASN A 868 10.34 -38.02 -13.37
C ASN A 868 11.21 -38.06 -12.11
N ILE A 869 11.60 -36.89 -11.58
CA ILE A 869 12.40 -36.78 -10.37
C ILE A 869 11.65 -37.36 -9.17
N ARG A 870 10.36 -37.07 -9.02
CA ARG A 870 9.49 -37.67 -8.00
C ARG A 870 9.55 -39.19 -8.04
N ASN A 871 9.39 -39.77 -9.24
CA ASN A 871 9.36 -41.22 -9.42
C ASN A 871 10.73 -41.88 -9.17
N GLN A 872 11.81 -41.24 -9.60
CA GLN A 872 13.16 -41.82 -9.49
C GLN A 872 13.78 -41.67 -8.10
N LYS A 873 13.50 -40.56 -7.40
CA LYS A 873 14.22 -40.19 -6.16
C LYS A 873 13.35 -40.15 -4.90
N TYR A 874 12.02 -40.02 -5.02
CA TYR A 874 11.13 -39.75 -3.89
C TYR A 874 9.92 -40.71 -3.79
N ARG A 875 10.05 -41.91 -4.37
CA ARG A 875 9.06 -43.00 -4.24
C ARG A 875 9.70 -44.32 -3.83
N THR A 876 10.88 -44.26 -3.22
CA THR A 876 11.68 -45.43 -2.84
C THR A 876 10.88 -46.34 -1.92
N TYR A 877 10.27 -45.76 -0.88
CA TYR A 877 9.58 -46.55 0.14
C TYR A 877 8.21 -47.04 -0.33
N PHE A 878 7.52 -46.27 -1.20
CA PHE A 878 6.31 -46.77 -1.87
C PHE A 878 6.61 -47.95 -2.80
N ALA A 879 7.72 -47.92 -3.54
CA ALA A 879 8.13 -49.04 -4.39
C ALA A 879 8.47 -50.29 -3.56
N GLN A 880 9.13 -50.13 -2.41
CA GLN A 880 9.39 -51.23 -1.47
C GLN A 880 8.08 -51.79 -0.88
N LEU A 881 7.14 -50.91 -0.50
CA LEU A 881 5.84 -51.30 0.03
C LEU A 881 5.05 -52.14 -0.99
N LYS A 882 5.00 -51.66 -2.25
CA LYS A 882 4.34 -52.36 -3.37
C LYS A 882 4.98 -53.72 -3.68
N SER A 883 6.30 -53.82 -3.64
CA SER A 883 7.02 -55.05 -4.05
C SER A 883 7.14 -56.10 -2.94
N GLN A 884 7.28 -55.69 -1.68
CA GLN A 884 7.62 -56.61 -0.57
C GLN A 884 6.45 -56.88 0.39
N TYR A 885 5.39 -56.05 0.37
CA TYR A 885 4.30 -56.11 1.34
C TYR A 885 2.90 -56.06 0.69
N ALA A 886 2.79 -56.43 -0.59
CA ALA A 886 1.55 -56.43 -1.37
C ALA A 886 0.40 -57.25 -0.74
N ASP A 887 0.74 -58.28 0.04
CA ASP A 887 -0.18 -59.21 0.68
C ASP A 887 -0.71 -58.75 2.04
N THR A 888 -0.17 -57.65 2.59
CA THR A 888 -0.54 -57.15 3.91
C THR A 888 -1.91 -56.46 3.91
N GLU A 889 -2.66 -56.55 5.01
CA GLU A 889 -3.93 -55.83 5.17
C GLU A 889 -3.72 -54.31 5.20
N THR A 890 -2.60 -53.88 5.79
CA THR A 890 -2.15 -52.49 5.75
C THR A 890 -2.11 -51.96 4.32
N MET A 891 -1.52 -52.72 3.41
CA MET A 891 -1.41 -52.37 2.00
C MET A 891 -2.78 -52.29 1.29
N LYS A 892 -3.67 -53.26 1.56
CA LYS A 892 -5.03 -53.27 0.98
C LYS A 892 -5.86 -52.08 1.46
N GLY A 893 -5.78 -51.75 2.75
CA GLY A 893 -6.48 -50.59 3.33
C GLY A 893 -6.03 -49.28 2.67
N LEU A 894 -4.72 -49.06 2.56
CA LEU A 894 -4.14 -47.86 1.96
C LEU A 894 -4.53 -47.65 0.49
N ALA A 895 -4.67 -48.72 -0.28
CA ALA A 895 -5.10 -48.64 -1.68
C ALA A 895 -6.53 -48.10 -1.85
N GLY A 896 -7.37 -48.27 -0.83
CA GLY A 896 -8.75 -47.78 -0.79
C GLY A 896 -8.93 -46.40 -0.16
N SER A 897 -8.09 -46.04 0.82
CA SER A 897 -8.22 -44.79 1.58
C SER A 897 -7.34 -43.64 1.11
N CYS A 898 -6.22 -43.91 0.41
CA CYS A 898 -5.31 -42.88 -0.09
C CYS A 898 -5.34 -42.80 -1.62
N SER A 899 -5.96 -41.76 -2.16
CA SER A 899 -6.08 -41.57 -3.62
C SER A 899 -4.73 -41.44 -4.33
N TYR A 900 -3.77 -40.74 -3.71
CA TYR A 900 -2.41 -40.59 -4.22
C TYR A 900 -1.67 -41.93 -4.30
N PHE A 901 -1.76 -42.74 -3.25
CA PHE A 901 -1.15 -44.07 -3.24
C PHE A 901 -1.87 -45.03 -4.19
N GLY A 902 -3.21 -44.99 -4.23
CA GLY A 902 -4.01 -45.74 -5.20
C GLY A 902 -3.64 -45.40 -6.65
N TYR A 903 -3.33 -44.13 -6.95
CA TYR A 903 -2.81 -43.73 -8.25
C TYR A 903 -1.41 -44.29 -8.52
N PHE A 904 -0.50 -44.24 -7.53
CA PHE A 904 0.83 -44.84 -7.65
C PHE A 904 0.78 -46.34 -7.96
N LEU A 905 -0.16 -47.09 -7.38
CA LEU A 905 -0.27 -48.53 -7.60
C LEU A 905 -0.72 -48.91 -9.02
N ARG A 906 -1.47 -48.02 -9.68
CA ARG A 906 -1.99 -48.22 -11.06
C ARG A 906 -0.94 -47.95 -12.14
N LYS A 907 0.13 -47.23 -11.81
CA LYS A 907 1.33 -47.09 -12.63
C LYS A 907 2.35 -48.15 -12.25
#